data_AF-A0ABD0NTX5-F1
#
_entry.id   AF-A0ABD0NTX5-F1
#
_cell.length_a   1.000
_cell.length_b   1.000
_cell.length_c   1.000
_cell.angle_alpha   90.00
_cell.angle_beta   90.00
_cell.angle_gamma   90.00
#
_symmetry.space_group_name_H-M   'P 1'
#
loop_
_entity.id
_entity.type
_entity.pdbx_description
1 polymer ?
#
loop_
_entity_poly.entity_id
_entity_poly.type
_entity_poly.pdbx_seq_one_letter_code
_entity_poly.pdbx_strand_id
1 'polypeptide(L)'
;SLQQERDGLLKKMATMEQDIMRLKKLEDELARIRLSLESELRLKSQMQEENERIKKDFTQWKTKCATHEEQIRQHNSERSGMESQFNSVKAEMERLRTQLKETEERYRLVLQNFERERAEMKALRDSQQNELLRLQQKPDGATKYTQTDLTDSSSLVFEGVRKKVTAQQLHDCGVLDKVTFEQLMNGQRTVEDVSVDIRLNLKGTGAITGLAGRPKGKMTFTEAKNQNLISDESGNMLLEAQAATGYIIDPRANVRMTVEEACLNGLVDEADKKQLLIAEAACIGFRDPKTGKLLPVSQAMKKGIVNRETALRLLQAQEAAGGILDPILSVYLSKDTAMDRDLVDEDLYQALNSRPDCYIDPDTGLRASYVTLKKRCKADLSTGLLLLPAPEKPITVQGLRHEVNVSDLVDAKLLQTSDVDNLREGKITRQDIEHRLRAYLRGSTCIAGIYDEAKDCTLPIYQAMKEGLLRPGTTLELLEAQAASGFMIDPILNEYYTVEEACKKGLVGVEFKDKLLAAERAVTGYKDPGTNKMISLFEAIERGLIEKGHGIRLLEAQIASGGIIDPKRSHRIKVDVAYQKGYFGEEMNQILKDEGDDTKGFFDPNTEDNLTYLQLKSRCIADKKTGLVLLPLYDKRKTQQKNSTRKRRVLIVDPESNKEMTVREAYEKKLIDYETFLELSQQECEWEETIITAPDGSTSTAIMDKQTGIQYDLKDLLAKGVINQGVLDKYRSGNLTLTELADIITNKTKSLGKPLSSSVASSSFTSQMTTKSQIIKTETLKAESISTEYDPSSTNSTKHVSSMSVKLTPLVETIEEQNPVGAIFDTEKLEKISICDALKRGIIDSITAQRLMEAQACTGGVVNPENGRRISIQEATRLGILDDDMANRIKPAQKAYIGFEDVKTKRKMSAAEAVKEKWLPYEAGQRFLEFQHLTGGLFDPEHGCRRPLEDALHLGWLDMRAAQRLQDTRHHPKTLTCPKTKLRISYKEALEGCMTEENTGVRMLPAATVSSRGISSPYNLSNPGSASGSRSGSHTAASATAEPLSALDHFP
;
A
#
# COMPACT_ATOMS: atom_id res chain seq x y z
N SER A 1 -46.83 -81.39 53.95
CA SER A 1 -45.47 -80.90 54.24
C SER A 1 -44.64 -80.74 52.99
N LEU A 2 -43.81 -81.71 52.60
CA LEU A 2 -42.64 -81.51 51.71
C LEU A 2 -42.83 -80.62 50.47
N GLN A 3 -43.92 -80.76 49.73
CA GLN A 3 -44.17 -79.92 48.54
C GLN A 3 -44.43 -78.44 48.88
N GLN A 4 -45.13 -78.18 49.99
CA GLN A 4 -45.40 -76.84 50.50
C GLN A 4 -44.14 -76.16 51.08
N GLU A 5 -43.22 -76.98 51.63
CA GLU A 5 -41.89 -76.53 52.07
C GLU A 5 -40.98 -76.24 50.87
N ARG A 6 -40.99 -77.09 49.83
CA ARG A 6 -40.32 -76.85 48.54
C ARG A 6 -40.78 -75.52 47.92
N ASP A 7 -42.09 -75.30 47.82
CA ASP A 7 -42.63 -74.08 47.20
C ASP A 7 -42.33 -72.82 48.04
N GLY A 8 -42.26 -72.97 49.37
CA GLY A 8 -41.78 -71.93 50.28
C GLY A 8 -40.28 -71.62 50.13
N LEU A 9 -39.44 -72.63 49.89
CA LEU A 9 -38.02 -72.46 49.62
C LEU A 9 -37.77 -71.83 48.24
N LEU A 10 -38.49 -72.26 47.20
CA LEU A 10 -38.39 -71.66 45.86
C LEU A 10 -38.77 -70.17 45.87
N LYS A 11 -39.80 -69.78 46.63
CA LYS A 11 -40.13 -68.35 46.83
C LYS A 11 -39.03 -67.59 47.55
N LYS A 12 -38.39 -68.18 48.58
CA LYS A 12 -37.25 -67.57 49.28
C LYS A 12 -36.01 -67.42 48.39
N MET A 13 -35.75 -68.39 47.50
CA MET A 13 -34.68 -68.28 46.50
C MET A 13 -34.96 -67.14 45.52
N ALA A 14 -36.16 -67.06 44.96
CA ALA A 14 -36.53 -65.98 44.04
C ALA A 14 -36.43 -64.57 44.67
N THR A 15 -36.81 -64.41 45.94
CA THR A 15 -36.58 -63.12 46.65
C THR A 15 -35.10 -62.85 46.89
N MET A 16 -34.31 -63.87 47.21
CA MET A 16 -32.86 -63.73 47.42
C MET A 16 -32.12 -63.36 46.13
N GLU A 17 -32.53 -63.93 44.99
CA GLU A 17 -32.03 -63.56 43.66
C GLU A 17 -32.37 -62.10 43.29
N GLN A 18 -33.58 -61.64 43.64
CA GLN A 18 -33.96 -60.23 43.48
C GLN A 18 -33.13 -59.29 44.38
N ASP A 19 -32.88 -59.66 45.63
CA ASP A 19 -32.04 -58.87 46.54
C ASP A 19 -30.56 -58.87 46.11
N ILE A 20 -30.04 -59.99 45.59
CA ILE A 20 -28.68 -60.07 45.00
C ILE A 20 -28.57 -59.14 43.78
N MET A 21 -29.55 -59.16 42.87
CA MET A 21 -29.57 -58.24 41.72
C MET A 21 -29.66 -56.76 42.17
N ARG A 22 -30.41 -56.48 43.24
CA ARG A 22 -30.53 -55.13 43.82
C ARG A 22 -29.22 -54.66 44.48
N LEU A 23 -28.56 -55.52 45.25
CA LEU A 23 -27.26 -55.25 45.86
C LEU A 23 -26.20 -54.98 44.80
N LYS A 24 -26.09 -55.84 43.77
CA LYS A 24 -25.14 -55.65 42.67
C LYS A 24 -25.36 -54.33 41.92
N LYS A 25 -26.61 -53.91 41.71
CA LYS A 25 -26.92 -52.60 41.11
C LYS A 25 -26.43 -51.44 41.98
N LEU A 26 -26.55 -51.55 43.31
CA LEU A 26 -26.07 -50.54 44.26
C LEU A 26 -24.53 -50.51 44.31
N GLU A 27 -23.85 -51.65 44.19
CA GLU A 27 -22.40 -51.73 44.05
C GLU A 27 -21.91 -51.06 42.76
N ASP A 28 -22.58 -51.33 41.63
CA ASP A 28 -22.31 -50.66 40.34
C ASP A 28 -22.54 -49.14 40.40
N GLU A 29 -23.57 -48.68 41.13
CA GLU A 29 -23.84 -47.25 41.36
C GLU A 29 -22.77 -46.60 42.25
N LEU A 30 -22.36 -47.27 43.33
CA LEU A 30 -21.25 -46.82 44.20
C LEU A 30 -19.91 -46.78 43.47
N ALA A 31 -19.64 -47.74 42.58
CA ALA A 31 -18.43 -47.75 41.76
C ALA A 31 -18.38 -46.54 40.81
N ARG A 32 -19.49 -46.21 40.14
CA ARG A 32 -19.61 -45.00 39.30
C ARG A 32 -19.42 -43.71 40.11
N ILE A 33 -20.03 -43.61 41.28
CA ILE A 33 -19.89 -42.44 42.16
C ILE A 33 -18.43 -42.26 42.63
N ARG A 34 -17.73 -43.34 42.98
CA ARG A 34 -16.30 -43.30 43.35
C ARG A 34 -15.41 -42.80 42.22
N LEU A 35 -15.62 -43.28 40.99
CA LEU A 35 -14.87 -42.82 39.82
C LEU A 35 -15.14 -41.34 39.50
N SER A 36 -16.39 -40.87 39.62
CA SER A 36 -16.73 -39.44 39.47
C SER A 36 -15.98 -38.60 40.51
N LEU A 37 -16.08 -38.97 41.79
CA LEU A 37 -15.43 -38.27 42.90
C LEU A 37 -13.90 -38.23 42.77
N GLU A 38 -13.27 -39.32 42.30
CA GLU A 38 -11.83 -39.33 42.06
C GLU A 38 -11.45 -38.40 40.89
N SER A 39 -12.26 -38.34 39.83
CA SER A 39 -12.04 -37.40 38.71
C SER A 39 -12.18 -35.94 39.15
N GLU A 40 -13.18 -35.63 39.99
CA GLU A 40 -13.39 -34.29 40.57
C GLU A 40 -12.25 -33.89 41.52
N LEU A 41 -11.72 -34.84 42.31
CA LEU A 41 -10.57 -34.59 43.18
C LEU A 41 -9.30 -34.30 42.36
N ARG A 42 -9.04 -35.04 41.27
CA ARG A 42 -7.92 -34.77 40.36
C ARG A 42 -8.06 -33.39 39.69
N LEU A 43 -9.26 -33.06 39.19
CA LEU A 43 -9.55 -31.75 38.60
C LEU A 43 -9.35 -30.62 39.61
N LYS A 44 -9.81 -30.81 40.87
CA LYS A 44 -9.63 -29.86 41.96
C LYS A 44 -8.15 -29.63 42.28
N SER A 45 -7.32 -30.67 42.33
CA SER A 45 -5.87 -30.54 42.51
C SER A 45 -5.22 -29.75 41.38
N GLN A 46 -5.57 -30.03 40.12
CA GLN A 46 -5.07 -29.26 38.96
C GLN A 46 -5.47 -27.78 39.06
N MET A 47 -6.73 -27.48 39.36
CA MET A 47 -7.22 -26.12 39.56
C MET A 47 -6.52 -25.40 40.73
N GLN A 48 -6.12 -26.12 41.79
CA GLN A 48 -5.33 -25.55 42.88
C GLN A 48 -3.88 -25.25 42.45
N GLU A 49 -3.24 -26.13 41.69
CA GLU A 49 -1.89 -25.90 41.15
C GLU A 49 -1.84 -24.73 40.15
N GLU A 50 -2.85 -24.61 39.27
CA GLU A 50 -2.97 -23.44 38.38
C GLU A 50 -3.20 -22.14 39.15
N ASN A 51 -4.04 -22.16 40.18
CA ASN A 51 -4.30 -20.97 41.00
C ASN A 51 -3.05 -20.53 41.78
N GLU A 52 -2.25 -21.47 42.31
CA GLU A 52 -0.93 -21.17 42.89
C GLU A 52 0.11 -20.72 41.87
N ARG A 53 0.04 -21.19 40.61
CA ARG A 53 0.87 -20.69 39.50
C ARG A 53 0.52 -19.24 39.18
N ILE A 54 -0.78 -18.94 38.99
CA ILE A 54 -1.30 -17.61 38.72
C ILE A 54 -0.94 -16.62 39.84
N LYS A 55 -0.98 -17.04 41.12
CA LYS A 55 -0.50 -16.21 42.25
C LYS A 55 0.99 -15.90 42.18
N LYS A 56 1.84 -16.86 41.79
CA LYS A 56 3.29 -16.67 41.61
C LYS A 56 3.58 -15.73 40.45
N ASP A 57 2.88 -15.91 39.33
CA ASP A 57 3.02 -15.05 38.16
C ASP A 57 2.51 -13.63 38.45
N PHE A 58 1.38 -13.48 39.16
CA PHE A 58 0.87 -12.18 39.62
C PHE A 58 1.82 -11.46 40.58
N THR A 59 2.45 -12.17 41.50
CA THR A 59 3.45 -11.58 42.42
C THR A 59 4.75 -11.19 41.69
N GLN A 60 5.18 -11.95 40.69
CA GLN A 60 6.29 -11.55 39.79
C GLN A 60 5.93 -10.34 38.90
N TRP A 61 4.69 -10.25 38.41
CA TRP A 61 4.22 -9.07 37.68
C TRP A 61 4.17 -7.85 38.61
N LYS A 62 3.66 -8.00 39.83
CA LYS A 62 3.60 -6.92 40.82
C LYS A 62 4.99 -6.37 41.18
N THR A 63 6.01 -7.22 41.32
CA THR A 63 7.38 -6.73 41.55
C THR A 63 7.97 -6.04 40.33
N LYS A 64 7.73 -6.54 39.10
CA LYS A 64 8.14 -5.86 37.86
C LYS A 64 7.47 -4.49 37.68
N CYS A 65 6.18 -4.37 38.01
CA CYS A 65 5.49 -3.06 38.00
C CYS A 65 6.12 -2.10 39.02
N ALA A 66 6.38 -2.56 40.25
CA ALA A 66 7.00 -1.73 41.28
C ALA A 66 8.43 -1.26 40.92
N THR A 67 9.25 -2.11 40.28
CA THR A 67 10.58 -1.68 39.81
C THR A 67 10.51 -0.74 38.61
N HIS A 68 9.49 -0.87 37.76
CA HIS A 68 9.28 0.06 36.64
C HIS A 68 8.75 1.43 37.12
N GLU A 69 7.85 1.46 38.10
CA GLU A 69 7.43 2.70 38.78
C GLU A 69 8.61 3.43 39.42
N GLU A 70 9.57 2.71 40.03
CA GLU A 70 10.76 3.31 40.61
C GLU A 70 11.70 3.89 39.54
N GLN A 71 11.90 3.19 38.40
CA GLN A 71 12.63 3.72 37.25
C GLN A 71 11.98 5.01 36.71
N ILE A 72 10.64 5.05 36.65
CA ILE A 72 9.88 6.24 36.24
C ILE A 72 10.03 7.38 37.26
N ARG A 73 10.06 7.09 38.58
CA ARG A 73 10.36 8.09 39.62
C ARG A 73 11.77 8.65 39.47
N GLN A 74 12.79 7.80 39.30
CA GLN A 74 14.17 8.23 39.10
C GLN A 74 14.32 9.11 37.85
N HIS A 75 13.84 8.66 36.70
CA HIS A 75 13.92 9.42 35.44
C HIS A 75 13.19 10.77 35.53
N ASN A 76 12.06 10.85 36.24
CA ASN A 76 11.39 12.14 36.48
C ASN A 76 12.18 13.07 37.40
N SER A 77 12.90 12.53 38.39
CA SER A 77 13.81 13.31 39.25
C SER A 77 14.99 13.86 38.44
N GLU A 78 15.63 13.03 37.62
CA GLU A 78 16.72 13.43 36.72
C GLU A 78 16.27 14.49 35.70
N ARG A 79 15.08 14.30 35.11
CA ARG A 79 14.43 15.28 34.23
C ARG A 79 14.16 16.61 34.94
N SER A 80 13.68 16.57 36.18
CA SER A 80 13.47 17.78 36.99
C SER A 80 14.79 18.50 37.33
N GLY A 81 15.88 17.75 37.54
CA GLY A 81 17.23 18.31 37.73
C GLY A 81 17.72 19.04 36.47
N MET A 82 17.59 18.42 35.30
CA MET A 82 17.93 19.05 34.01
C MET A 82 17.03 20.25 33.70
N GLU A 83 15.74 20.19 34.02
CA GLU A 83 14.79 21.30 33.85
C GLU A 83 15.14 22.50 34.76
N SER A 84 15.62 22.24 35.99
CA SER A 84 16.16 23.27 36.88
C SER A 84 17.44 23.92 36.32
N GLN A 85 18.39 23.11 35.83
CA GLN A 85 19.61 23.61 35.18
C GLN A 85 19.30 24.44 33.92
N PHE A 86 18.37 23.98 33.09
CA PHE A 86 17.92 24.70 31.90
C PHE A 86 17.31 26.06 32.24
N ASN A 87 16.48 26.12 33.29
CA ASN A 87 15.92 27.39 33.76
C ASN A 87 16.99 28.33 34.34
N SER A 88 18.02 27.81 35.01
CA SER A 88 19.19 28.59 35.46
C SER A 88 19.95 29.20 34.28
N VAL A 89 20.30 28.40 33.27
CA VAL A 89 20.99 28.87 32.06
C VAL A 89 20.13 29.86 31.26
N LYS A 90 18.80 29.66 31.24
CA LYS A 90 17.86 30.62 30.63
C LYS A 90 17.87 31.98 31.35
N ALA A 91 17.84 31.98 32.68
CA ALA A 91 17.91 33.23 33.46
C ALA A 91 19.26 33.96 33.26
N GLU A 92 20.36 33.21 33.13
CA GLU A 92 21.68 33.77 32.80
C GLU A 92 21.73 34.33 31.37
N MET A 93 21.15 33.64 30.39
CA MET A 93 20.98 34.15 29.03
C MET A 93 20.15 35.44 28.97
N GLU A 94 19.08 35.55 29.75
CA GLU A 94 18.26 36.77 29.84
C GLU A 94 19.02 37.92 30.50
N ARG A 95 19.83 37.65 31.55
CA ARG A 95 20.73 38.63 32.18
C ARG A 95 21.84 39.11 31.23
N LEU A 96 22.44 38.22 30.46
CA LEU A 96 23.46 38.58 29.47
C LEU A 96 22.86 39.43 28.34
N ARG A 97 21.62 39.16 27.93
CA ARG A 97 20.89 39.99 26.94
C ARG A 97 20.61 41.40 27.45
N THR A 98 20.22 41.59 28.72
CA THR A 98 20.03 42.95 29.26
C THR A 98 21.36 43.70 29.39
N GLN A 99 22.44 43.04 29.83
CA GLN A 99 23.78 43.64 29.88
C GLN A 99 24.30 44.02 28.48
N LEU A 100 24.06 43.19 27.46
CA LEU A 100 24.38 43.52 26.07
C LEU A 100 23.62 44.77 25.61
N LYS A 101 22.30 44.82 25.86
CA LYS A 101 21.46 45.96 25.48
C LYS A 101 21.88 47.28 26.17
N GLU A 102 22.18 47.25 27.47
CA GLU A 102 22.72 48.43 28.17
C GLU A 102 24.06 48.90 27.56
N THR A 103 24.88 47.96 27.10
CA THR A 103 26.18 48.25 26.50
C THR A 103 26.01 48.83 25.08
N GLU A 104 25.09 48.29 24.28
CA GLU A 104 24.68 48.88 23.00
C GLU A 104 24.10 50.29 23.16
N GLU A 105 23.28 50.55 24.17
CA GLU A 105 22.71 51.87 24.44
C GLU A 105 23.79 52.87 24.88
N ARG A 106 24.78 52.45 25.68
CA ARG A 106 25.98 53.25 25.99
C ARG A 106 26.80 53.58 24.73
N TYR A 107 27.09 52.59 23.88
CA TYR A 107 27.81 52.83 22.63
C TYR A 107 27.03 53.72 21.65
N ARG A 108 25.70 53.58 21.55
CA ARG A 108 24.83 54.46 20.75
C ARG A 108 24.92 55.91 21.22
N LEU A 109 24.91 56.15 22.54
CA LEU A 109 25.03 57.49 23.11
C LEU A 109 26.41 58.12 22.81
N VAL A 110 27.49 57.33 22.91
CA VAL A 110 28.86 57.74 22.55
C VAL A 110 28.95 58.06 21.05
N LEU A 111 28.37 57.23 20.19
CA LEU A 111 28.34 57.46 18.73
C LEU A 111 27.62 58.78 18.41
N GLN A 112 26.46 59.02 19.03
CA GLN A 112 25.67 60.24 18.84
C GLN A 112 26.37 61.51 19.34
N ASN A 113 27.28 61.39 20.32
CA ASN A 113 28.16 62.49 20.72
C ASN A 113 29.26 62.75 19.67
N PHE A 114 29.94 61.71 19.18
CA PHE A 114 30.93 61.86 18.11
C PHE A 114 30.31 62.38 16.79
N GLU A 115 29.06 62.02 16.47
CA GLU A 115 28.34 62.58 15.32
C GLU A 115 28.07 64.08 15.48
N ARG A 116 27.77 64.54 16.71
CA ARG A 116 27.60 65.96 17.03
C ARG A 116 28.91 66.72 16.92
N GLU A 117 29.98 66.23 17.53
CA GLU A 117 31.33 66.78 17.40
C GLU A 117 31.78 66.85 15.93
N ARG A 118 31.48 65.81 15.13
CA ARG A 118 31.78 65.79 13.70
C ARG A 118 30.95 66.82 12.92
N ALA A 119 29.70 67.08 13.32
CA ALA A 119 28.87 68.13 12.72
C ALA A 119 29.39 69.54 13.07
N GLU A 120 29.79 69.77 14.31
CA GLU A 120 30.41 71.01 14.79
C GLU A 120 31.76 71.27 14.10
N MET A 121 32.64 70.26 14.04
CA MET A 121 33.91 70.31 13.29
C MET A 121 33.72 70.46 11.78
N LYS A 122 32.57 70.04 11.23
CA LYS A 122 32.22 70.33 9.83
C LYS A 122 31.79 71.79 9.69
N ALA A 123 30.88 72.30 10.52
CA ALA A 123 30.45 73.69 10.49
C ALA A 123 31.61 74.68 10.66
N LEU A 124 32.57 74.37 11.55
CA LEU A 124 33.80 75.14 11.72
C LEU A 124 34.67 75.13 10.45
N ARG A 125 34.84 73.97 9.81
CA ARG A 125 35.57 73.84 8.54
C ARG A 125 34.88 74.59 7.41
N ASP A 126 33.57 74.47 7.28
CA ASP A 126 32.77 75.16 6.27
C ASP A 126 32.84 76.69 6.49
N SER A 127 32.91 77.15 7.75
CA SER A 127 33.19 78.57 8.08
C SER A 127 34.58 79.01 7.62
N GLN A 128 35.63 78.24 7.94
CA GLN A 128 37.02 78.53 7.51
C GLN A 128 37.17 78.49 5.98
N GLN A 129 36.45 77.58 5.30
CA GLN A 129 36.41 77.49 3.84
C GLN A 129 35.79 78.76 3.21
N ASN A 130 34.71 79.28 3.81
CA ASN A 130 34.08 80.54 3.39
C ASN A 130 34.96 81.77 3.67
N GLU A 131 35.79 81.72 4.71
CA GLU A 131 36.74 82.79 5.03
C GLU A 131 37.95 82.78 4.07
N LEU A 132 38.46 81.59 3.69
CA LEU A 132 39.43 81.44 2.61
C LEU A 132 38.88 81.92 1.25
N LEU A 133 37.62 81.62 0.93
CA LEU A 133 36.94 82.12 -0.27
C LEU A 133 36.81 83.65 -0.29
N ARG A 134 36.66 84.29 0.88
CA ARG A 134 36.72 85.76 1.00
C ARG A 134 38.11 86.33 0.73
N LEU A 135 39.16 85.66 1.21
CA LEU A 135 40.55 86.10 1.06
C LEU A 135 41.08 85.97 -0.38
N GLN A 136 40.43 85.20 -1.24
CA GLN A 136 40.80 85.06 -2.66
C GLN A 136 40.34 86.21 -3.58
N GLN A 137 39.57 87.20 -3.09
CA GLN A 137 39.09 88.32 -3.92
C GLN A 137 40.02 89.54 -3.93
N LYS A 138 41.19 89.41 -4.55
CA LYS A 138 41.89 90.53 -5.22
C LYS A 138 42.65 90.03 -6.46
N PRO A 139 42.72 90.82 -7.54
CA PRO A 139 43.28 90.37 -8.82
C PRO A 139 44.79 90.57 -8.86
N ASP A 140 45.52 89.69 -9.58
CA ASP A 140 46.83 90.07 -10.09
C ASP A 140 47.30 89.35 -11.37
N GLY A 141 48.30 89.98 -11.97
CA GLY A 141 49.01 89.73 -13.22
C GLY A 141 49.19 88.31 -13.75
N ALA A 142 49.05 88.20 -15.07
CA ALA A 142 49.58 87.09 -15.87
C ALA A 142 51.12 87.08 -15.92
N THR A 143 51.71 85.92 -16.23
CA THR A 143 52.97 85.79 -17.00
C THR A 143 52.95 84.45 -17.76
N LYS A 144 53.77 84.31 -18.80
CA LYS A 144 53.76 83.18 -19.75
C LYS A 144 55.03 82.32 -19.70
N TYR A 145 54.87 81.11 -20.25
CA TYR A 145 55.84 80.30 -20.99
C TYR A 145 56.83 79.34 -20.28
N THR A 146 56.84 78.13 -20.87
CA THR A 146 57.97 77.20 -21.09
C THR A 146 58.83 76.74 -19.90
N GLN A 147 58.74 75.44 -19.62
CA GLN A 147 59.74 74.50 -20.16
C GLN A 147 59.08 73.13 -20.45
N THR A 148 59.64 72.33 -21.36
CA THR A 148 59.13 70.98 -21.70
C THR A 148 59.92 69.92 -20.94
N ASP A 149 59.41 69.51 -19.78
CA ASP A 149 59.87 68.29 -19.12
C ASP A 149 59.10 67.10 -19.72
N LEU A 150 59.82 66.17 -20.36
CA LEU A 150 59.27 64.88 -20.75
C LEU A 150 58.91 64.11 -19.48
N THR A 151 57.62 63.84 -19.28
CA THR A 151 57.16 63.06 -18.13
C THR A 151 57.72 61.64 -18.23
N ASP A 152 58.51 61.20 -17.25
CA ASP A 152 59.09 59.86 -17.27
C ASP A 152 57.95 58.82 -17.21
N SER A 153 57.92 57.90 -18.18
CA SER A 153 56.97 56.77 -18.26
C SER A 153 56.92 55.89 -16.99
N SER A 154 57.98 55.95 -16.18
CA SER A 154 58.12 55.26 -14.90
C SER A 154 57.33 55.92 -13.76
N SER A 155 56.96 57.20 -13.92
CA SER A 155 56.22 57.98 -12.90
C SER A 155 54.71 57.80 -12.96
N LEU A 156 54.16 57.48 -14.13
CA LEU A 156 52.73 57.30 -14.36
C LEU A 156 52.31 55.88 -13.95
N VAL A 157 51.76 55.75 -12.74
CA VAL A 157 51.39 54.46 -12.12
C VAL A 157 49.90 54.32 -11.83
N PHE A 158 49.34 53.19 -12.23
CA PHE A 158 47.94 52.78 -12.07
C PHE A 158 47.81 51.74 -10.95
N GLU A 159 46.67 51.71 -10.26
CA GLU A 159 46.35 50.64 -9.29
C GLU A 159 45.70 49.44 -9.99
N GLY A 160 46.47 48.36 -10.15
CA GLY A 160 45.97 47.05 -10.62
C GLY A 160 45.30 46.23 -9.51
N VAL A 161 45.23 44.91 -9.69
CA VAL A 161 44.47 44.03 -8.79
C VAL A 161 45.15 43.80 -7.44
N ARG A 162 46.48 43.63 -7.42
CA ARG A 162 47.31 43.44 -6.20
C ARG A 162 48.61 44.26 -6.19
N LYS A 163 48.93 44.96 -7.28
CA LYS A 163 50.18 45.73 -7.48
C LYS A 163 49.90 47.01 -8.28
N LYS A 164 50.79 47.98 -8.15
CA LYS A 164 50.86 49.15 -9.04
C LYS A 164 51.49 48.75 -10.39
N VAL A 165 51.06 49.39 -11.47
CA VAL A 165 51.42 49.07 -12.86
C VAL A 165 51.77 50.36 -13.60
N THR A 166 52.87 50.42 -14.35
CA THR A 166 53.25 51.64 -15.09
C THR A 166 52.44 51.79 -16.39
N ALA A 167 52.33 53.03 -16.89
CA ALA A 167 51.76 53.31 -18.21
C ALA A 167 52.45 52.49 -19.32
N GLN A 168 53.78 52.34 -19.25
CA GLN A 168 54.55 51.53 -20.21
C GLN A 168 54.13 50.05 -20.15
N GLN A 169 54.03 49.46 -18.95
CA GLN A 169 53.62 48.06 -18.79
C GLN A 169 52.22 47.79 -19.34
N LEU A 170 51.30 48.76 -19.21
CA LEU A 170 49.95 48.68 -19.77
C LEU A 170 49.93 48.81 -21.29
N HIS A 171 50.87 49.55 -21.89
CA HIS A 171 51.05 49.61 -23.33
C HIS A 171 51.68 48.30 -23.86
N ASP A 172 52.74 47.81 -23.21
CA ASP A 172 53.45 46.56 -23.55
C ASP A 172 52.54 45.31 -23.47
N CYS A 173 51.48 45.35 -22.64
CA CYS A 173 50.47 44.29 -22.55
C CYS A 173 49.22 44.50 -23.42
N GLY A 174 49.17 45.60 -24.20
CA GLY A 174 48.06 45.89 -25.12
C GLY A 174 46.77 46.39 -24.45
N VAL A 175 46.83 46.78 -23.17
CA VAL A 175 45.70 47.38 -22.45
C VAL A 175 45.56 48.87 -22.75
N LEU A 176 46.67 49.57 -22.97
CA LEU A 176 46.68 50.92 -23.53
C LEU A 176 47.06 50.88 -25.00
N ASP A 177 46.20 51.47 -25.83
CA ASP A 177 46.54 51.74 -27.22
C ASP A 177 47.61 52.84 -27.31
N LYS A 178 48.28 52.91 -28.46
CA LYS A 178 49.38 53.87 -28.66
C LYS A 178 48.92 55.32 -28.51
N VAL A 179 47.69 55.65 -28.91
CA VAL A 179 47.19 57.04 -28.86
C VAL A 179 46.91 57.47 -27.42
N THR A 180 46.27 56.63 -26.61
CA THR A 180 46.04 56.95 -25.19
C THR A 180 47.36 56.98 -24.39
N PHE A 181 48.32 56.11 -24.72
CA PHE A 181 49.66 56.17 -24.13
C PHE A 181 50.40 57.48 -24.48
N GLU A 182 50.41 57.89 -25.75
CA GLU A 182 51.00 59.17 -26.16
C GLU A 182 50.26 60.37 -25.55
N GLN A 183 48.94 60.31 -25.35
CA GLN A 183 48.18 61.35 -24.66
C GLN A 183 48.55 61.46 -23.17
N LEU A 184 48.76 60.34 -22.47
CA LEU A 184 49.24 60.32 -21.08
C LEU A 184 50.65 60.91 -20.97
N MET A 185 51.57 60.48 -21.83
CA MET A 185 52.96 60.96 -21.84
C MET A 185 53.09 62.45 -22.15
N ASN A 186 52.14 63.02 -22.91
CA ASN A 186 52.05 64.45 -23.22
C ASN A 186 51.15 65.24 -22.24
N GLY A 187 50.66 64.62 -21.16
CA GLY A 187 49.81 65.27 -20.15
C GLY A 187 48.42 65.71 -20.64
N GLN A 188 47.93 65.15 -21.75
CA GLN A 188 46.64 65.51 -22.36
C GLN A 188 45.43 64.79 -21.71
N ARG A 189 45.69 63.67 -21.01
CA ARG A 189 44.72 62.95 -20.17
C ARG A 189 45.40 62.56 -18.86
N THR A 190 44.66 62.51 -17.76
CA THR A 190 45.19 62.11 -16.45
C THR A 190 45.20 60.58 -16.29
N VAL A 191 45.95 60.09 -15.29
CA VAL A 191 45.93 58.67 -14.89
C VAL A 191 44.53 58.29 -14.41
N GLU A 192 43.84 59.21 -13.75
CA GLU A 192 42.47 59.08 -13.25
C GLU A 192 41.46 58.91 -14.40
N ASP A 193 41.53 59.76 -15.44
CA ASP A 193 40.66 59.67 -16.62
C ASP A 193 40.79 58.29 -17.30
N VAL A 194 42.03 57.88 -17.57
CA VAL A 194 42.30 56.62 -18.27
C VAL A 194 42.00 55.40 -17.38
N SER A 195 42.15 55.53 -16.06
CA SER A 195 41.74 54.50 -15.08
C SER A 195 40.24 54.18 -15.11
N VAL A 196 39.39 55.10 -15.60
CA VAL A 196 37.96 54.83 -15.83
C VAL A 196 37.77 53.97 -17.08
N ASP A 197 38.45 54.31 -18.18
CA ASP A 197 38.35 53.59 -19.46
C ASP A 197 38.85 52.14 -19.35
N ILE A 198 40.06 51.93 -18.81
CA ILE A 198 40.65 50.59 -18.62
C ILE A 198 40.29 49.93 -17.28
N ARG A 199 39.20 50.38 -16.62
CA ARG A 199 38.76 49.85 -15.32
C ARG A 199 38.56 48.33 -15.31
N LEU A 200 38.09 47.77 -16.43
CA LEU A 200 37.91 46.33 -16.60
C LEU A 200 39.23 45.57 -16.46
N ASN A 201 40.31 46.07 -17.06
CA ASN A 201 41.63 45.46 -17.01
C ASN A 201 42.31 45.64 -15.64
N LEU A 202 42.12 46.81 -15.00
CA LEU A 202 42.74 47.10 -13.70
C LEU A 202 42.04 46.42 -12.51
N LYS A 203 40.70 46.33 -12.52
CA LYS A 203 39.88 45.97 -11.34
C LYS A 203 38.73 44.99 -11.64
N GLY A 204 38.46 44.71 -12.91
CA GLY A 204 37.35 43.85 -13.34
C GLY A 204 35.95 44.42 -13.04
N THR A 205 34.96 43.63 -13.40
CA THR A 205 33.53 43.81 -13.05
C THR A 205 33.18 43.28 -11.64
N GLY A 206 34.17 42.78 -10.90
CA GLY A 206 34.01 42.22 -9.55
C GLY A 206 33.54 40.76 -9.50
N ALA A 207 33.85 40.10 -8.39
CA ALA A 207 33.35 38.78 -8.04
C ALA A 207 32.03 38.84 -7.27
N ILE A 208 31.40 37.69 -7.06
CA ILE A 208 30.24 37.53 -6.19
C ILE A 208 30.70 37.65 -4.72
N THR A 209 30.23 38.68 -4.01
CA THR A 209 30.82 39.10 -2.72
C THR A 209 30.15 38.50 -1.49
N GLY A 210 29.04 37.79 -1.65
CA GLY A 210 28.24 37.24 -0.55
C GLY A 210 26.77 37.06 -0.95
N LEU A 211 25.91 36.89 0.05
CA LEU A 211 24.46 36.70 -0.15
C LEU A 211 23.64 37.91 0.31
N ALA A 212 22.53 38.16 -0.36
CA ALA A 212 21.51 39.14 -0.01
C ALA A 212 20.46 38.52 0.93
N GLY A 213 20.72 38.54 2.24
CA GLY A 213 19.84 37.97 3.25
C GLY A 213 18.62 38.82 3.58
N ARG A 214 17.42 38.23 3.52
CA ARG A 214 16.23 38.76 4.18
C ARG A 214 15.97 37.96 5.47
N PRO A 215 15.72 38.60 6.64
CA PRO A 215 15.72 40.05 6.90
C PRO A 215 17.08 40.63 7.33
N LYS A 216 18.14 39.81 7.49
CA LYS A 216 19.40 40.22 8.14
C LYS A 216 20.32 41.17 7.36
N GLY A 217 20.04 41.43 6.08
CA GLY A 217 20.92 42.23 5.20
C GLY A 217 22.02 41.41 4.53
N LYS A 218 23.10 42.07 4.14
CA LYS A 218 24.24 41.45 3.44
C LYS A 218 24.99 40.50 4.38
N MET A 219 25.37 39.30 3.91
CA MET A 219 26.17 38.33 4.68
C MET A 219 27.33 37.77 3.85
N THR A 220 28.41 37.35 4.52
CA THR A 220 29.51 36.60 3.87
C THR A 220 29.09 35.16 3.55
N PHE A 221 29.84 34.45 2.71
CA PHE A 221 29.61 33.02 2.47
C PHE A 221 29.86 32.18 3.73
N THR A 222 30.88 32.54 4.52
CA THR A 222 31.22 31.91 5.81
C THR A 222 30.07 32.04 6.83
N GLU A 223 29.41 33.20 6.87
CA GLU A 223 28.19 33.38 7.67
C GLU A 223 27.00 32.59 7.15
N ALA A 224 26.93 32.32 5.84
CA ALA A 224 25.89 31.49 5.24
C ALA A 224 26.12 29.98 5.51
N LYS A 225 27.37 29.49 5.43
CA LYS A 225 27.79 28.15 5.88
C LYS A 225 27.40 27.93 7.34
N ASN A 226 27.87 28.82 8.22
CA ASN A 226 27.61 28.77 9.66
C ASN A 226 26.12 28.95 10.06
N GLN A 227 25.25 29.36 9.14
CA GLN A 227 23.79 29.39 9.32
C GLN A 227 23.05 28.24 8.61
N ASN A 228 23.77 27.29 8.00
CA ASN A 228 23.23 26.21 7.17
C ASN A 228 22.31 26.71 6.04
N LEU A 229 22.64 27.88 5.46
CA LEU A 229 21.93 28.45 4.31
C LEU A 229 22.52 27.99 2.98
N ILE A 230 23.80 27.58 2.96
CA ILE A 230 24.51 27.03 1.81
C ILE A 230 25.35 25.83 2.28
N SER A 231 25.65 24.89 1.38
CA SER A 231 26.61 23.82 1.67
C SER A 231 28.03 24.36 1.78
N ASP A 232 28.86 23.73 2.61
CA ASP A 232 30.27 24.10 2.76
C ASP A 232 31.03 24.06 1.43
N GLU A 233 30.76 23.06 0.59
CA GLU A 233 31.38 22.94 -0.73
C GLU A 233 31.05 24.12 -1.65
N SER A 234 29.77 24.52 -1.75
CA SER A 234 29.34 25.68 -2.54
C SER A 234 29.92 26.99 -1.98
N GLY A 235 29.89 27.17 -0.65
CA GLY A 235 30.48 28.33 0.02
C GLY A 235 31.98 28.46 -0.21
N ASN A 236 32.72 27.35 -0.11
CA ASN A 236 34.16 27.30 -0.31
C ASN A 236 34.54 27.57 -1.77
N MET A 237 33.83 26.98 -2.75
CA MET A 237 34.04 27.30 -4.17
C MET A 237 33.83 28.80 -4.45
N LEU A 238 32.81 29.43 -3.84
CA LEU A 238 32.56 30.86 -4.01
C LEU A 238 33.61 31.75 -3.32
N LEU A 239 34.19 31.30 -2.21
CA LEU A 239 35.36 31.95 -1.59
C LEU A 239 36.64 31.78 -2.44
N GLU A 240 36.87 30.62 -3.05
CA GLU A 240 37.96 30.41 -4.02
C GLU A 240 37.87 31.41 -5.17
N ALA A 241 36.66 31.68 -5.67
CA ALA A 241 36.44 32.68 -6.72
C ALA A 241 36.80 34.12 -6.29
N GLN A 242 36.55 34.49 -5.03
CA GLN A 242 36.97 35.79 -4.49
C GLN A 242 38.50 35.90 -4.43
N ALA A 243 39.16 34.90 -3.84
CA ALA A 243 40.61 34.87 -3.71
C ALA A 243 41.33 34.89 -5.08
N ALA A 244 40.86 34.11 -6.05
CA ALA A 244 41.44 34.08 -7.41
C ALA A 244 41.19 35.33 -8.25
N THR A 245 40.19 36.15 -7.91
CA THR A 245 39.91 37.42 -8.60
C THR A 245 40.52 38.64 -7.88
N GLY A 246 41.12 38.45 -6.70
CA GLY A 246 42.04 39.40 -6.08
C GLY A 246 42.03 39.38 -4.55
N TYR A 247 40.85 39.31 -3.94
CA TYR A 247 40.65 39.55 -2.50
C TYR A 247 39.40 38.84 -1.98
N ILE A 248 39.42 38.42 -0.71
CA ILE A 248 38.21 38.14 0.06
C ILE A 248 37.53 39.49 0.41
N ILE A 249 36.20 39.53 0.43
CA ILE A 249 35.43 40.79 0.55
C ILE A 249 34.40 40.70 1.67
N ASP A 250 34.39 41.68 2.60
CA ASP A 250 33.21 41.89 3.46
C ASP A 250 32.15 42.69 2.67
N PRO A 251 30.96 42.14 2.38
CA PRO A 251 29.94 42.85 1.61
C PRO A 251 29.26 43.99 2.39
N ARG A 252 29.33 44.00 3.73
CA ARG A 252 28.78 45.04 4.62
C ARG A 252 29.76 46.18 4.78
N ALA A 253 31.01 45.87 5.10
CA ALA A 253 32.07 46.87 5.33
C ALA A 253 32.71 47.38 4.02
N ASN A 254 32.52 46.67 2.89
CA ASN A 254 33.16 46.95 1.59
C ASN A 254 34.70 46.91 1.64
N VAL A 255 35.26 46.19 2.61
CA VAL A 255 36.70 45.99 2.79
C VAL A 255 37.16 44.81 1.93
N ARG A 256 38.35 44.94 1.34
CA ARG A 256 39.04 43.92 0.54
C ARG A 256 40.26 43.45 1.33
N MET A 257 40.43 42.14 1.44
CA MET A 257 41.36 41.50 2.39
C MET A 257 42.08 40.32 1.73
N THR A 258 43.34 40.13 2.09
CA THR A 258 44.07 38.88 1.80
C THR A 258 43.45 37.70 2.54
N VAL A 259 43.80 36.46 2.16
CA VAL A 259 43.27 35.28 2.87
C VAL A 259 43.73 35.24 4.33
N GLU A 260 44.97 35.66 4.61
CA GLU A 260 45.50 35.71 5.99
C GLU A 260 44.77 36.74 6.86
N GLU A 261 44.55 37.95 6.35
CA GLU A 261 43.76 38.99 7.04
C GLU A 261 42.30 38.56 7.25
N ALA A 262 41.70 37.90 6.25
CA ALA A 262 40.31 37.44 6.32
C ALA A 262 40.13 36.37 7.40
N CYS A 263 41.07 35.44 7.56
CA CYS A 263 41.07 34.48 8.68
C CYS A 263 41.20 35.20 10.03
N LEU A 264 42.13 36.15 10.17
CA LEU A 264 42.34 36.91 11.42
C LEU A 264 41.10 37.71 11.86
N ASN A 265 40.21 38.07 10.92
CA ASN A 265 38.97 38.79 11.20
C ASN A 265 37.72 37.88 11.22
N GLY A 266 37.88 36.55 11.13
CA GLY A 266 36.77 35.59 11.14
C GLY A 266 35.89 35.59 9.88
N LEU A 267 36.37 36.16 8.77
CA LEU A 267 35.69 36.09 7.47
C LEU A 267 35.90 34.76 6.75
N VAL A 268 36.91 33.98 7.15
CA VAL A 268 37.28 32.69 6.57
C VAL A 268 37.61 31.72 7.69
N ASP A 269 37.06 30.50 7.64
CA ASP A 269 37.36 29.45 8.61
C ASP A 269 38.81 28.95 8.43
N GLU A 270 39.56 28.75 9.53
CA GLU A 270 40.96 28.27 9.48
C GLU A 270 41.12 26.91 8.78
N ALA A 271 40.05 26.10 8.69
CA ALA A 271 40.02 24.86 7.94
C ALA A 271 40.17 25.09 6.41
N ASP A 272 39.56 26.15 5.88
CA ASP A 272 39.53 26.45 4.44
C ASP A 272 40.74 27.26 3.98
N LYS A 273 41.39 27.96 4.90
CA LYS A 273 42.57 28.82 4.70
C LYS A 273 43.61 28.24 3.76
N LYS A 274 43.96 26.95 3.91
CA LYS A 274 44.95 26.28 3.05
C LYS A 274 44.50 26.20 1.59
N GLN A 275 43.22 25.93 1.35
CA GLN A 275 42.64 25.88 0.01
C GLN A 275 42.50 27.28 -0.59
N LEU A 276 42.13 28.26 0.24
CA LEU A 276 41.97 29.65 -0.20
C LEU A 276 43.30 30.35 -0.50
N LEU A 277 44.41 29.98 0.17
CA LEU A 277 45.76 30.40 -0.21
C LEU A 277 46.19 29.84 -1.58
N ILE A 278 45.74 28.63 -1.96
CA ILE A 278 45.93 28.07 -3.32
C ILE A 278 45.11 28.86 -4.35
N ALA A 279 43.93 29.36 -3.97
CA ALA A 279 43.13 30.22 -4.83
C ALA A 279 43.71 31.65 -4.95
N GLU A 280 44.21 32.24 -3.87
CA GLU A 280 44.90 33.54 -3.91
C GLU A 280 46.18 33.48 -4.76
N ALA A 281 46.90 32.35 -4.77
CA ALA A 281 48.03 32.12 -5.66
C ALA A 281 47.69 32.26 -7.16
N ALA A 282 46.41 32.19 -7.57
CA ALA A 282 45.99 32.50 -8.94
C ALA A 282 45.99 34.00 -9.29
N CYS A 283 45.99 34.92 -8.30
CA CYS A 283 46.10 36.36 -8.54
C CYS A 283 47.49 36.96 -8.20
N ILE A 284 48.23 36.35 -7.25
CA ILE A 284 49.61 36.78 -6.92
C ILE A 284 50.71 35.97 -7.63
N GLY A 285 50.38 34.78 -8.14
CA GLY A 285 51.26 33.87 -8.88
C GLY A 285 51.74 32.69 -8.03
N PHE A 286 51.67 31.48 -8.60
CA PHE A 286 52.15 30.26 -7.94
C PHE A 286 53.67 30.24 -7.91
N ARG A 287 54.27 30.25 -6.70
CA ARG A 287 55.73 30.15 -6.55
C ARG A 287 56.20 28.72 -6.87
N ASP A 288 56.99 28.59 -7.93
CA ASP A 288 57.66 27.33 -8.30
C ASP A 288 58.66 26.90 -7.19
N PRO A 289 58.49 25.73 -6.55
CA PRO A 289 59.40 25.26 -5.50
C PRO A 289 60.84 25.03 -5.98
N LYS A 290 61.07 24.85 -7.29
CA LYS A 290 62.40 24.55 -7.86
C LYS A 290 63.14 25.79 -8.38
N THR A 291 62.41 26.83 -8.80
CA THR A 291 63.00 28.03 -9.44
C THR A 291 62.70 29.34 -8.73
N GLY A 292 61.76 29.35 -7.77
CA GLY A 292 61.30 30.56 -7.09
C GLY A 292 60.47 31.51 -7.95
N LYS A 293 60.37 31.28 -9.27
CA LYS A 293 59.59 32.08 -10.22
C LYS A 293 58.09 31.97 -9.91
N LEU A 294 57.36 33.08 -10.10
CA LEU A 294 55.91 33.12 -10.07
C LEU A 294 55.34 32.61 -11.40
N LEU A 295 54.35 31.70 -11.34
CA LEU A 295 53.72 31.05 -12.48
C LEU A 295 52.22 31.40 -12.55
N PRO A 296 51.64 31.61 -13.75
CA PRO A 296 50.19 31.66 -13.95
C PRO A 296 49.55 30.28 -13.80
N VAL A 297 48.21 30.25 -13.71
CA VAL A 297 47.42 29.04 -13.36
C VAL A 297 47.68 27.87 -14.31
N SER A 298 47.76 28.11 -15.63
CA SER A 298 48.11 27.06 -16.61
C SER A 298 49.50 26.45 -16.35
N GLN A 299 50.52 27.29 -16.17
CA GLN A 299 51.89 26.81 -15.92
C GLN A 299 52.01 26.09 -14.57
N ALA A 300 51.24 26.51 -13.55
CA ALA A 300 51.13 25.81 -12.28
C ALA A 300 50.44 24.44 -12.42
N MET A 301 49.38 24.34 -13.25
CA MET A 301 48.71 23.08 -13.58
C MET A 301 49.66 22.12 -14.32
N LYS A 302 50.38 22.60 -15.34
CA LYS A 302 51.37 21.79 -16.09
C LYS A 302 52.53 21.28 -15.21
N LYS A 303 52.81 21.93 -14.07
CA LYS A 303 53.79 21.46 -13.07
C LYS A 303 53.16 20.65 -11.92
N GLY A 304 51.85 20.38 -11.95
CA GLY A 304 51.16 19.62 -10.91
C GLY A 304 51.01 20.34 -9.57
N ILE A 305 51.18 21.67 -9.53
CA ILE A 305 51.03 22.50 -8.32
C ILE A 305 49.54 22.69 -7.98
N VAL A 306 48.68 22.74 -9.01
CA VAL A 306 47.22 22.80 -8.90
C VAL A 306 46.61 21.74 -9.84
N ASN A 307 45.50 21.12 -9.44
CA ASN A 307 44.80 20.13 -10.28
C ASN A 307 43.97 20.82 -11.38
N ARG A 308 43.55 20.07 -12.41
CA ARG A 308 42.82 20.63 -13.57
C ARG A 308 41.42 21.18 -13.22
N GLU A 309 40.68 20.58 -12.29
CA GLU A 309 39.33 21.06 -11.93
C GLU A 309 39.42 22.40 -11.19
N THR A 310 40.31 22.52 -10.19
CA THR A 310 40.59 23.79 -9.52
C THR A 310 41.13 24.82 -10.51
N ALA A 311 42.14 24.49 -11.33
CA ALA A 311 42.69 25.42 -12.32
C ALA A 311 41.61 26.01 -13.25
N LEU A 312 40.73 25.16 -13.77
CA LEU A 312 39.60 25.54 -14.62
C LEU A 312 38.56 26.39 -13.88
N ARG A 313 38.26 26.07 -12.62
CA ARG A 313 37.36 26.84 -11.75
C ARG A 313 37.90 28.25 -11.49
N LEU A 314 39.15 28.38 -11.07
CA LEU A 314 39.77 29.68 -10.78
C LEU A 314 39.87 30.56 -12.04
N LEU A 315 40.23 29.99 -13.19
CA LEU A 315 40.26 30.70 -14.47
C LEU A 315 38.85 31.12 -14.94
N GLN A 316 37.82 30.31 -14.70
CA GLN A 316 36.43 30.69 -15.02
C GLN A 316 35.93 31.88 -14.19
N ALA A 317 36.33 31.97 -12.91
CA ALA A 317 36.05 33.16 -12.10
C ALA A 317 36.77 34.42 -12.62
N GLN A 318 38.03 34.28 -13.04
CA GLN A 318 38.79 35.38 -13.65
C GLN A 318 38.16 35.83 -14.98
N GLU A 319 37.88 34.90 -15.91
CA GLU A 319 37.22 35.20 -17.20
C GLU A 319 35.92 35.98 -16.97
N ALA A 320 35.08 35.48 -16.05
CA ALA A 320 33.83 36.12 -15.70
C ALA A 320 33.98 37.44 -14.91
N ALA A 321 35.14 37.72 -14.33
CA ALA A 321 35.46 39.00 -13.70
C ALA A 321 35.93 40.05 -14.73
N GLY A 322 36.66 39.65 -15.77
CA GLY A 322 37.04 40.55 -16.87
C GLY A 322 38.02 40.01 -17.90
N GLY A 323 38.64 38.85 -17.68
CA GLY A 323 39.69 38.30 -18.54
C GLY A 323 40.55 37.31 -17.77
N ILE A 324 41.75 36.99 -18.27
CA ILE A 324 42.71 36.18 -17.50
C ILE A 324 43.66 37.12 -16.77
N LEU A 325 43.91 36.85 -15.49
CA LEU A 325 44.75 37.72 -14.66
C LEU A 325 46.23 37.36 -14.81
N ASP A 326 47.04 38.30 -15.32
CA ASP A 326 48.50 38.20 -15.30
C ASP A 326 48.98 38.41 -13.85
N PRO A 327 49.61 37.41 -13.17
CA PRO A 327 50.01 37.57 -11.78
C PRO A 327 51.30 38.37 -11.60
N ILE A 328 52.07 38.61 -12.66
CA ILE A 328 53.28 39.44 -12.66
C ILE A 328 52.87 40.90 -12.74
N LEU A 329 52.14 41.28 -13.79
CA LEU A 329 51.63 42.63 -14.05
C LEU A 329 50.43 43.02 -13.16
N SER A 330 49.67 42.04 -12.65
CA SER A 330 48.47 42.25 -11.84
C SER A 330 47.32 42.96 -12.57
N VAL A 331 47.11 42.60 -13.84
CA VAL A 331 46.03 43.11 -14.70
C VAL A 331 45.29 41.98 -15.42
N TYR A 332 44.00 42.17 -15.68
CA TYR A 332 43.20 41.30 -16.53
C TYR A 332 43.49 41.59 -18.01
N LEU A 333 43.84 40.54 -18.77
CA LEU A 333 44.02 40.55 -20.21
C LEU A 333 42.89 39.78 -20.91
N SER A 334 42.65 40.06 -22.20
CA SER A 334 41.72 39.24 -22.99
C SER A 334 42.19 37.78 -23.04
N LYS A 335 41.30 36.81 -23.27
CA LYS A 335 41.71 35.39 -23.37
C LYS A 335 42.73 35.15 -24.48
N ASP A 336 42.61 35.89 -25.58
CA ASP A 336 43.44 35.75 -26.76
C ASP A 336 44.84 36.33 -26.47
N THR A 337 44.89 37.55 -25.91
CA THR A 337 46.13 38.18 -25.39
C THR A 337 46.78 37.38 -24.27
N ALA A 338 46.02 36.59 -23.52
CA ALA A 338 46.52 35.69 -22.47
C ALA A 338 47.08 34.37 -23.03
N MET A 339 46.55 33.89 -24.16
CA MET A 339 47.11 32.78 -24.94
C MET A 339 48.42 33.19 -25.62
N ASP A 340 48.46 34.38 -26.25
CA ASP A 340 49.67 34.99 -26.85
C ASP A 340 50.84 35.17 -25.85
N ARG A 341 50.57 35.09 -24.54
CA ARG A 341 51.52 35.34 -23.44
C ARG A 341 51.74 34.13 -22.53
N ASP A 342 51.36 32.92 -22.95
CA ASP A 342 51.50 31.66 -22.19
C ASP A 342 50.83 31.68 -20.79
N LEU A 343 49.81 32.52 -20.57
CA LEU A 343 49.06 32.59 -19.31
C LEU A 343 47.97 31.50 -19.24
N VAL A 344 47.42 31.12 -20.39
CA VAL A 344 46.49 30.00 -20.60
C VAL A 344 46.99 29.14 -21.75
N ASP A 345 46.81 27.83 -21.63
CA ASP A 345 47.11 26.86 -22.70
C ASP A 345 45.87 26.51 -23.54
N GLU A 346 46.10 25.94 -24.72
CA GLU A 346 45.04 25.49 -25.64
C GLU A 346 43.99 24.62 -24.94
N ASP A 347 44.42 23.63 -24.15
CA ASP A 347 43.54 22.68 -23.46
C ASP A 347 42.62 23.36 -22.44
N LEU A 348 43.06 24.46 -21.80
CA LEU A 348 42.27 25.27 -20.88
C LEU A 348 41.46 26.35 -21.61
N TYR A 349 41.98 26.95 -22.68
CA TYR A 349 41.28 27.93 -23.49
C TYR A 349 40.03 27.31 -24.13
N GLN A 350 40.17 26.12 -24.74
CA GLN A 350 39.04 25.34 -25.27
C GLN A 350 38.07 24.91 -24.16
N ALA A 351 38.58 24.49 -22.99
CA ALA A 351 37.73 24.09 -21.86
C ALA A 351 36.98 25.27 -21.21
N LEU A 352 37.52 26.50 -21.24
CA LEU A 352 36.78 27.70 -20.80
C LEU A 352 35.69 28.06 -21.82
N ASN A 353 35.99 27.96 -23.12
CA ASN A 353 35.03 28.21 -24.20
C ASN A 353 33.79 27.30 -24.14
N SER A 354 33.90 26.07 -23.63
CA SER A 354 32.75 25.18 -23.42
C SER A 354 31.89 25.50 -22.19
N ARG A 355 32.27 26.51 -21.38
CA ARG A 355 31.56 26.98 -20.16
C ARG A 355 31.13 25.87 -19.17
N PRO A 356 32.06 25.03 -18.71
CA PRO A 356 31.78 23.89 -17.83
C PRO A 356 31.25 24.32 -16.46
N ASP A 357 30.43 23.45 -15.86
CA ASP A 357 29.79 23.72 -14.57
C ASP A 357 30.74 23.39 -13.39
N CYS A 358 31.66 24.32 -13.14
CA CYS A 358 32.75 24.21 -12.15
C CYS A 358 32.35 24.60 -10.71
N TYR A 359 31.11 25.05 -10.48
CA TYR A 359 30.58 25.51 -9.19
C TYR A 359 29.30 24.75 -8.81
N ILE A 360 28.88 24.88 -7.56
CA ILE A 360 27.56 24.43 -7.08
C ILE A 360 26.69 25.65 -6.79
N ASP A 361 25.51 25.70 -7.38
CA ASP A 361 24.50 26.73 -7.18
C ASP A 361 23.94 26.67 -5.74
N PRO A 362 24.07 27.73 -4.92
CA PRO A 362 23.70 27.66 -3.50
C PRO A 362 22.21 27.48 -3.21
N ASP A 363 21.35 27.77 -4.19
CA ASP A 363 19.88 27.80 -4.04
C ASP A 363 19.22 26.52 -4.56
N THR A 364 19.85 25.84 -5.54
CA THR A 364 19.36 24.57 -6.10
C THR A 364 20.19 23.34 -5.74
N GLY A 365 21.44 23.52 -5.29
CA GLY A 365 22.38 22.43 -5.02
C GLY A 365 22.92 21.72 -6.27
N LEU A 366 22.58 22.20 -7.47
CA LEU A 366 23.03 21.64 -8.75
C LEU A 366 24.35 22.27 -9.19
N ARG A 367 25.11 21.57 -10.06
CA ARG A 367 26.31 22.15 -10.68
C ARG A 367 25.91 23.28 -11.66
N ALA A 368 26.69 24.36 -11.65
CA ALA A 368 26.53 25.52 -12.53
C ALA A 368 27.88 26.18 -12.85
N SER A 369 27.97 26.90 -13.96
CA SER A 369 29.10 27.77 -14.32
C SER A 369 29.00 29.14 -13.64
N TYR A 370 30.15 29.74 -13.31
CA TYR A 370 30.23 30.99 -12.55
C TYR A 370 29.51 32.16 -13.23
N VAL A 371 29.50 32.18 -14.57
CA VAL A 371 28.77 33.18 -15.37
C VAL A 371 27.25 33.08 -15.13
N THR A 372 26.71 31.89 -14.94
CA THR A 372 25.29 31.67 -14.63
C THR A 372 24.96 32.16 -13.22
N LEU A 373 25.79 31.83 -12.22
CA LEU A 373 25.65 32.34 -10.86
C LEU A 373 25.73 33.88 -10.82
N LYS A 374 26.71 34.47 -11.52
CA LYS A 374 26.91 35.91 -11.60
C LYS A 374 25.75 36.64 -12.29
N LYS A 375 25.06 36.02 -13.26
CA LYS A 375 23.83 36.56 -13.87
C LYS A 375 22.63 36.58 -12.92
N ARG A 376 22.60 35.73 -11.88
CA ARG A 376 21.56 35.75 -10.84
C ARG A 376 21.80 36.82 -9.77
N CYS A 377 23.02 37.34 -9.67
CA CYS A 377 23.40 38.34 -8.68
C CYS A 377 22.73 39.70 -8.93
N LYS A 378 22.45 40.41 -7.84
CA LYS A 378 21.99 41.80 -7.86
C LYS A 378 23.11 42.70 -7.37
N ALA A 379 23.39 43.76 -8.11
CA ALA A 379 24.31 44.80 -7.67
C ALA A 379 23.67 45.57 -6.51
N ASP A 380 24.38 45.68 -5.39
CA ASP A 380 23.94 46.47 -4.26
C ASP A 380 24.00 47.98 -4.55
N LEU A 381 22.92 48.70 -4.20
CA LEU A 381 22.77 50.12 -4.53
C LEU A 381 23.71 51.05 -3.75
N SER A 382 24.30 50.63 -2.62
CA SER A 382 25.20 51.48 -1.82
C SER A 382 26.68 51.15 -1.96
N THR A 383 27.04 49.90 -2.27
CA THR A 383 28.44 49.47 -2.44
C THR A 383 28.81 49.01 -3.85
N GLY A 384 27.84 48.84 -4.76
CA GLY A 384 28.06 48.35 -6.13
C GLY A 384 28.54 46.89 -6.20
N LEU A 385 28.51 46.16 -5.09
CA LEU A 385 28.99 44.78 -5.00
C LEU A 385 27.92 43.78 -5.47
N LEU A 386 28.34 42.66 -6.05
CA LEU A 386 27.44 41.63 -6.58
C LEU A 386 27.04 40.63 -5.50
N LEU A 387 25.80 40.69 -5.05
CA LEU A 387 25.24 39.76 -4.08
C LEU A 387 24.34 38.73 -4.76
N LEU A 388 24.59 37.45 -4.49
CA LEU A 388 23.69 36.38 -4.92
C LEU A 388 22.42 36.40 -4.03
N PRO A 389 21.23 36.08 -4.54
CA PRO A 389 20.06 35.89 -3.68
C PRO A 389 20.38 34.85 -2.58
N ALA A 390 20.06 35.13 -1.32
CA ALA A 390 20.16 34.11 -0.29
C ALA A 390 19.14 32.98 -0.60
N PRO A 391 19.52 31.69 -0.49
CA PRO A 391 18.58 30.59 -0.67
C PRO A 391 17.36 30.75 0.23
N GLU A 392 16.17 30.71 -0.36
CA GLU A 392 14.93 30.82 0.39
C GLU A 392 14.63 29.47 1.04
N LYS A 393 14.32 29.47 2.35
CA LYS A 393 13.92 28.24 3.03
C LYS A 393 12.73 27.62 2.28
N PRO A 394 12.75 26.31 1.96
CA PRO A 394 11.68 25.68 1.21
C PRO A 394 10.36 25.90 1.94
N ILE A 395 9.37 26.44 1.22
CA ILE A 395 8.07 26.73 1.82
C ILE A 395 7.34 25.40 1.99
N THR A 396 6.99 25.08 3.23
CA THR A 396 6.37 23.81 3.60
C THR A 396 4.91 23.94 4.00
N VAL A 397 4.15 22.87 3.80
CA VAL A 397 2.76 22.67 4.27
C VAL A 397 2.61 21.29 4.91
N GLN A 398 1.62 21.09 5.77
CA GLN A 398 1.46 19.84 6.52
C GLN A 398 0.89 18.70 5.65
N GLY A 399 1.68 17.63 5.48
CA GLY A 399 1.27 16.40 4.81
C GLY A 399 0.67 15.33 5.73
N LEU A 400 0.64 14.10 5.24
CA LEU A 400 0.04 12.93 5.92
C LEU A 400 0.85 12.46 7.16
N ARG A 401 2.18 12.55 7.13
CA ARG A 401 3.06 12.19 8.26
C ARG A 401 4.15 13.22 8.55
N HIS A 402 4.63 13.94 7.54
CA HIS A 402 5.60 15.01 7.69
C HIS A 402 5.23 16.24 6.84
N GLU A 403 5.99 17.33 6.99
CA GLU A 403 5.88 18.51 6.13
C GLU A 403 6.24 18.17 4.67
N VAL A 404 5.60 18.87 3.73
CA VAL A 404 5.74 18.68 2.27
C VAL A 404 6.20 20.01 1.68
N ASN A 405 7.23 19.99 0.83
CA ASN A 405 7.69 21.21 0.16
C ASN A 405 6.68 21.62 -0.93
N VAL A 406 6.45 22.93 -1.08
CA VAL A 406 5.58 23.47 -2.13
C VAL A 406 6.09 23.16 -3.55
N SER A 407 7.41 22.98 -3.73
CA SER A 407 8.01 22.44 -4.97
C SER A 407 7.44 21.07 -5.35
N ASP A 408 7.28 20.19 -4.37
CA ASP A 408 6.84 18.81 -4.55
C ASP A 408 5.38 18.74 -5.01
N LEU A 409 4.60 19.75 -4.65
CA LEU A 409 3.21 19.91 -5.07
C LEU A 409 3.11 20.48 -6.50
N VAL A 410 4.12 21.20 -6.98
CA VAL A 410 4.26 21.58 -8.40
C VAL A 410 4.71 20.38 -9.22
N ASP A 411 5.73 19.61 -8.77
CA ASP A 411 6.12 18.32 -9.36
C ASP A 411 4.90 17.38 -9.49
N ALA A 412 4.04 17.36 -8.48
CA ALA A 412 2.82 16.54 -8.42
C ALA A 412 1.63 17.11 -9.23
N LYS A 413 1.78 18.26 -9.90
CA LYS A 413 0.73 18.95 -10.68
C LYS A 413 -0.53 19.23 -9.83
N LEU A 414 -0.31 19.58 -8.56
CA LEU A 414 -1.31 20.04 -7.59
C LEU A 414 -1.27 21.57 -7.42
N LEU A 415 -0.12 22.20 -7.64
CA LEU A 415 0.08 23.64 -7.72
C LEU A 415 0.72 24.03 -9.07
N GLN A 416 0.53 25.29 -9.47
CA GLN A 416 1.27 25.91 -10.56
C GLN A 416 2.51 26.63 -10.02
N THR A 417 3.50 26.90 -10.87
CA THR A 417 4.66 27.76 -10.50
C THR A 417 4.21 29.12 -10.00
N SER A 418 3.18 29.71 -10.63
CA SER A 418 2.57 30.97 -10.21
C SER A 418 1.91 30.93 -8.82
N ASP A 419 1.49 29.76 -8.32
CA ASP A 419 1.05 29.65 -6.92
C ASP A 419 2.23 29.84 -5.96
N VAL A 420 3.42 29.35 -6.31
CA VAL A 420 4.65 29.53 -5.53
C VAL A 420 5.06 31.00 -5.51
N ASP A 421 4.97 31.69 -6.64
CA ASP A 421 5.26 33.12 -6.73
C ASP A 421 4.27 33.95 -5.90
N ASN A 422 2.96 33.69 -6.03
CA ASN A 422 1.93 34.34 -5.21
C ASN A 422 2.09 34.06 -3.70
N LEU A 423 2.64 32.89 -3.33
CA LEU A 423 2.94 32.51 -1.94
C LEU A 423 4.20 33.23 -1.41
N ARG A 424 5.25 33.40 -2.24
CA ARG A 424 6.44 34.21 -1.92
C ARG A 424 6.09 35.70 -1.78
N GLU A 425 5.16 36.19 -2.61
CA GLU A 425 4.64 37.56 -2.54
C GLU A 425 3.60 37.78 -1.42
N GLY A 426 3.16 36.72 -0.73
CA GLY A 426 2.19 36.81 0.37
C GLY A 426 0.74 37.10 -0.06
N LYS A 427 0.42 36.95 -1.35
CA LYS A 427 -0.95 37.08 -1.90
C LYS A 427 -1.84 35.90 -1.53
N ILE A 428 -1.26 34.72 -1.32
CA ILE A 428 -1.91 33.54 -0.76
C ILE A 428 -1.11 33.05 0.45
N THR A 429 -1.78 32.43 1.41
CA THR A 429 -1.15 31.87 2.61
C THR A 429 -0.93 30.37 2.51
N ARG A 430 -0.14 29.81 3.44
CA ARG A 430 -0.01 28.34 3.60
C ARG A 430 -1.36 27.68 3.90
N GLN A 431 -2.22 28.34 4.66
CA GLN A 431 -3.54 27.82 5.05
C GLN A 431 -4.50 27.75 3.85
N ASP A 432 -4.41 28.69 2.91
CA ASP A 432 -5.20 28.64 1.66
C ASP A 432 -4.79 27.44 0.79
N ILE A 433 -3.49 27.13 0.75
CA ILE A 433 -2.96 25.93 0.06
C ILE A 433 -3.42 24.65 0.76
N GLU A 434 -3.32 24.59 2.09
CA GLU A 434 -3.77 23.44 2.88
C GLU A 434 -5.29 23.21 2.77
N HIS A 435 -6.09 24.27 2.68
CA HIS A 435 -7.53 24.17 2.44
C HIS A 435 -7.83 23.74 1.00
N ARG A 436 -7.18 24.35 -0.01
CA ARG A 436 -7.40 24.04 -1.44
C ARG A 436 -6.96 22.62 -1.79
N LEU A 437 -5.90 22.11 -1.15
CA LEU A 437 -5.36 20.76 -1.33
C LEU A 437 -5.71 19.81 -0.18
N ARG A 438 -6.75 20.09 0.62
CA ARG A 438 -7.12 19.29 1.80
C ARG A 438 -7.26 17.80 1.51
N ALA A 439 -7.80 17.42 0.34
CA ALA A 439 -7.96 16.01 -0.07
C ALA A 439 -6.66 15.34 -0.57
N TYR A 440 -5.59 16.10 -0.86
CA TYR A 440 -4.27 15.57 -1.22
C TYR A 440 -3.28 15.60 -0.07
N LEU A 441 -3.47 16.53 0.88
CA LEU A 441 -2.70 16.66 2.11
C LEU A 441 -3.41 15.94 3.28
N ARG A 442 -3.67 16.63 4.39
CA ARG A 442 -4.04 16.03 5.67
C ARG A 442 -5.50 15.57 5.81
N GLY A 443 -6.42 16.05 4.97
CA GLY A 443 -7.80 15.57 4.98
C GLY A 443 -7.92 14.15 4.46
N SER A 444 -9.02 13.48 4.78
CA SER A 444 -9.41 12.21 4.16
C SER A 444 -10.86 12.28 3.72
N THR A 445 -11.19 11.61 2.61
CA THR A 445 -12.58 11.37 2.20
C THR A 445 -12.94 9.88 2.26
N CYS A 446 -12.18 9.07 3.01
CA CYS A 446 -12.53 7.69 3.32
C CYS A 446 -13.74 7.63 4.28
N ILE A 447 -14.35 6.45 4.39
CA ILE A 447 -15.45 6.17 5.33
C ILE A 447 -14.90 6.32 6.76
N ALA A 448 -15.32 7.38 7.45
CA ALA A 448 -14.82 7.81 8.75
C ALA A 448 -15.49 7.07 9.93
N GLY A 449 -16.74 6.66 9.74
CA GLY A 449 -17.58 6.14 10.81
C GLY A 449 -18.87 5.48 10.31
N ILE A 450 -19.69 5.10 11.28
CA ILE A 450 -21.01 4.51 11.10
C ILE A 450 -22.06 5.51 11.58
N TYR A 451 -23.22 5.55 10.92
CA TYR A 451 -24.41 6.25 11.39
C TYR A 451 -25.52 5.23 11.67
N ASP A 452 -25.91 5.10 12.93
CA ASP A 452 -26.96 4.17 13.38
C ASP A 452 -28.33 4.87 13.29
N GLU A 453 -29.14 4.55 12.27
CA GLU A 453 -30.46 5.16 12.08
C GLU A 453 -31.44 4.75 13.21
N ALA A 454 -31.22 3.63 13.88
CA ALA A 454 -32.07 3.19 14.99
C ALA A 454 -31.84 4.01 16.27
N LYS A 455 -30.71 4.73 16.37
CA LYS A 455 -30.33 5.59 17.51
C LYS A 455 -30.16 7.08 17.14
N ASP A 456 -30.21 7.42 15.86
CA ASP A 456 -29.84 8.75 15.31
C ASP A 456 -28.46 9.23 15.82
N CYS A 457 -27.44 8.37 15.76
CA CYS A 457 -26.12 8.68 16.29
C CYS A 457 -24.95 8.21 15.41
N THR A 458 -23.85 8.95 15.51
CA THR A 458 -22.57 8.64 14.84
C THR A 458 -21.68 7.82 15.77
N LEU A 459 -21.16 6.69 15.27
CA LEU A 459 -20.29 5.78 16.01
C LEU A 459 -18.97 5.56 15.25
N PRO A 460 -17.81 5.50 15.95
CA PRO A 460 -16.59 4.94 15.39
C PRO A 460 -16.80 3.49 14.94
N ILE A 461 -16.13 3.08 13.85
CA ILE A 461 -16.27 1.74 13.24
C ILE A 461 -16.04 0.62 14.28
N TYR A 462 -15.02 0.75 15.12
CA TYR A 462 -14.72 -0.22 16.18
C TYR A 462 -15.77 -0.25 17.31
N GLN A 463 -16.44 0.87 17.59
CA GLN A 463 -17.53 0.93 18.56
C GLN A 463 -18.80 0.27 18.00
N ALA A 464 -19.11 0.48 16.72
CA ALA A 464 -20.21 -0.20 16.05
C ALA A 464 -20.04 -1.74 16.05
N MET A 465 -18.80 -2.24 16.01
CA MET A 465 -18.52 -3.67 16.23
C MET A 465 -18.81 -4.13 17.66
N LYS A 466 -18.39 -3.37 18.68
CA LYS A 466 -18.68 -3.68 20.10
C LYS A 466 -20.18 -3.70 20.40
N GLU A 467 -20.96 -2.89 19.71
CA GLU A 467 -22.42 -2.85 19.80
C GLU A 467 -23.12 -3.88 18.90
N GLY A 468 -22.37 -4.75 18.21
CA GLY A 468 -22.91 -5.85 17.39
C GLY A 468 -23.51 -5.41 16.05
N LEU A 469 -23.35 -4.14 15.66
CA LEU A 469 -23.83 -3.59 14.39
C LEU A 469 -22.96 -4.05 13.19
N LEU A 470 -21.67 -4.26 13.42
CA LEU A 470 -20.70 -4.75 12.43
C LEU A 470 -20.12 -6.12 12.79
N ARG A 471 -19.91 -6.96 11.77
CA ARG A 471 -19.16 -8.22 11.87
C ARG A 471 -17.65 -7.91 11.96
N PRO A 472 -16.84 -8.58 12.83
CA PRO A 472 -15.42 -8.27 13.01
C PRO A 472 -14.54 -8.29 11.76
N GLY A 473 -14.91 -9.06 10.72
CA GLY A 473 -14.30 -8.99 9.38
C GLY A 473 -14.46 -7.59 8.79
N THR A 474 -15.68 -7.22 8.37
CA THR A 474 -16.03 -5.88 7.86
C THR A 474 -15.45 -4.73 8.68
N THR A 475 -15.45 -4.83 10.01
CA THR A 475 -14.82 -3.84 10.91
C THR A 475 -13.34 -3.66 10.61
N LEU A 476 -12.58 -4.77 10.56
CA LEU A 476 -11.16 -4.75 10.25
C LEU A 476 -10.90 -4.17 8.86
N GLU A 477 -11.69 -4.54 7.86
CA GLU A 477 -11.49 -4.12 6.46
C GLU A 477 -11.68 -2.61 6.29
N LEU A 478 -12.72 -2.04 6.92
CA LEU A 478 -12.95 -0.59 6.94
C LEU A 478 -11.87 0.17 7.72
N LEU A 479 -11.34 -0.42 8.81
CA LEU A 479 -10.21 0.16 9.55
C LEU A 479 -8.89 0.07 8.78
N GLU A 480 -8.64 -1.03 8.05
CA GLU A 480 -7.48 -1.18 7.13
C GLU A 480 -7.55 -0.13 6.02
N ALA A 481 -8.74 0.12 5.46
CA ALA A 481 -8.96 1.19 4.50
C ALA A 481 -8.67 2.59 5.09
N GLN A 482 -9.04 2.86 6.35
CA GLN A 482 -8.66 4.11 7.03
C GLN A 482 -7.13 4.23 7.18
N ALA A 483 -6.49 3.20 7.74
CA ALA A 483 -5.05 3.16 7.97
C ALA A 483 -4.25 3.37 6.67
N ALA A 484 -4.65 2.72 5.58
CA ALA A 484 -4.00 2.84 4.27
C ALA A 484 -4.34 4.12 3.50
N SER A 485 -5.51 4.73 3.75
CA SER A 485 -5.92 6.01 3.14
C SER A 485 -5.29 7.23 3.80
N GLY A 486 -4.75 7.09 5.01
CA GLY A 486 -3.98 8.15 5.66
C GLY A 486 -4.00 8.14 7.19
N PHE A 487 -5.15 7.92 7.82
CA PHE A 487 -5.32 8.08 9.27
C PHE A 487 -6.47 7.24 9.79
N MET A 488 -6.38 6.82 11.06
CA MET A 488 -7.56 6.41 11.82
C MET A 488 -8.37 7.67 12.18
N ILE A 489 -9.67 7.67 11.92
CA ILE A 489 -10.52 8.85 12.08
C ILE A 489 -11.45 8.67 13.28
N ASP A 490 -11.52 9.68 14.13
CA ASP A 490 -12.59 9.81 15.12
C ASP A 490 -13.74 10.66 14.52
N PRO A 491 -14.89 10.04 14.15
CA PRO A 491 -15.99 10.77 13.52
C PRO A 491 -16.79 11.63 14.51
N ILE A 492 -16.53 11.54 15.82
CA ILE A 492 -17.18 12.35 16.86
C ILE A 492 -16.33 13.58 17.17
N LEU A 493 -15.02 13.41 17.32
CA LEU A 493 -14.07 14.50 17.60
C LEU A 493 -13.55 15.21 16.34
N ASN A 494 -13.70 14.62 15.15
CA ASN A 494 -13.10 15.08 13.88
C ASN A 494 -11.56 15.19 13.95
N GLU A 495 -10.93 14.33 14.76
CA GLU A 495 -9.47 14.18 14.86
C GLU A 495 -8.96 13.00 14.03
N TYR A 496 -7.67 13.08 13.67
CA TYR A 496 -6.98 12.15 12.75
C TYR A 496 -5.72 11.64 13.45
N TYR A 497 -5.57 10.32 13.54
CA TYR A 497 -4.51 9.67 14.33
C TYR A 497 -3.72 8.64 13.52
N THR A 498 -2.50 8.35 13.97
CA THR A 498 -1.79 7.10 13.63
C THR A 498 -2.46 5.89 14.28
N VAL A 499 -2.16 4.67 13.82
CA VAL A 499 -2.71 3.43 14.41
C VAL A 499 -2.31 3.29 15.89
N GLU A 500 -1.06 3.65 16.21
CA GLU A 500 -0.52 3.67 17.57
C GLU A 500 -1.32 4.57 18.53
N GLU A 501 -1.66 5.78 18.08
CA GLU A 501 -2.44 6.76 18.86
C GLU A 501 -3.91 6.35 18.98
N ALA A 502 -4.49 5.81 17.91
CA ALA A 502 -5.86 5.28 17.92
C ALA A 502 -6.03 4.12 18.91
N CYS A 503 -5.06 3.21 19.00
CA CYS A 503 -5.03 2.18 20.03
C CYS A 503 -4.91 2.77 21.44
N LYS A 504 -4.04 3.78 21.66
CA LYS A 504 -3.88 4.46 22.96
C LYS A 504 -5.16 5.20 23.40
N LYS A 505 -5.92 5.78 22.46
CA LYS A 505 -7.23 6.41 22.71
C LYS A 505 -8.42 5.42 22.75
N GLY A 506 -8.20 4.12 22.50
CA GLY A 506 -9.25 3.10 22.50
C GLY A 506 -10.19 3.12 21.28
N LEU A 507 -9.89 3.96 20.28
CA LEU A 507 -10.60 4.04 18.99
C LEU A 507 -10.42 2.76 18.16
N VAL A 508 -9.35 2.01 18.41
CA VAL A 508 -8.99 0.76 17.75
C VAL A 508 -8.61 -0.30 18.79
N GLY A 509 -9.10 -1.53 18.60
CA GLY A 509 -8.78 -2.68 19.43
C GLY A 509 -7.34 -3.17 19.27
N VAL A 510 -6.74 -3.66 20.37
CA VAL A 510 -5.39 -4.25 20.35
C VAL A 510 -5.33 -5.50 19.46
N GLU A 511 -6.46 -6.21 19.32
CA GLU A 511 -6.67 -7.36 18.44
C GLU A 511 -6.50 -7.05 16.94
N PHE A 512 -6.55 -5.78 16.54
CA PHE A 512 -6.33 -5.34 15.16
C PHE A 512 -5.01 -4.57 14.97
N LYS A 513 -4.28 -4.22 16.05
CA LYS A 513 -3.12 -3.33 16.00
C LYS A 513 -2.10 -3.73 14.92
N ASP A 514 -1.65 -4.98 14.93
CA ASP A 514 -0.55 -5.43 14.07
C ASP A 514 -0.94 -5.48 12.58
N LYS A 515 -2.21 -5.77 12.28
CA LYS A 515 -2.76 -5.72 10.91
C LYS A 515 -2.88 -4.28 10.42
N LEU A 516 -3.39 -3.39 11.26
CA LEU A 516 -3.52 -1.98 10.93
C LEU A 516 -2.15 -1.29 10.79
N LEU A 517 -1.14 -1.70 11.55
CA LEU A 517 0.27 -1.31 11.35
C LEU A 517 0.90 -1.89 10.06
N ALA A 518 0.32 -2.94 9.47
CA ALA A 518 0.72 -3.43 8.15
C ALA A 518 0.02 -2.65 7.01
N ALA A 519 -1.22 -2.18 7.24
CA ALA A 519 -1.95 -1.30 6.32
C ALA A 519 -1.41 0.15 6.34
N GLU A 520 -1.00 0.68 7.49
CA GLU A 520 -0.40 2.03 7.63
C GLU A 520 0.95 2.18 6.87
N ARG A 521 1.57 1.07 6.47
CA ARG A 521 2.74 1.05 5.55
C ARG A 521 2.39 1.47 4.13
N ALA A 522 1.11 1.44 3.74
CA ALA A 522 0.65 2.06 2.49
C ALA A 522 0.75 3.60 2.52
N VAL A 523 0.85 4.20 3.72
CA VAL A 523 1.08 5.64 3.92
C VAL A 523 2.55 5.93 4.22
N THR A 524 3.19 5.09 5.05
CA THR A 524 4.57 5.29 5.56
C THR A 524 5.66 4.61 4.74
N GLY A 525 5.28 3.83 3.71
CA GLY A 525 6.17 3.10 2.82
C GLY A 525 6.54 1.70 3.33
N TYR A 526 6.65 0.75 2.41
CA TYR A 526 7.17 -0.59 2.69
C TYR A 526 8.70 -0.58 2.56
N LYS A 527 9.39 -1.45 3.32
CA LYS A 527 10.84 -1.62 3.24
C LYS A 527 11.18 -2.83 2.40
N ASP A 528 11.96 -2.60 1.36
CA ASP A 528 12.38 -3.62 0.39
C ASP A 528 13.42 -4.61 0.99
N PRO A 529 13.11 -5.92 1.09
CA PRO A 529 14.03 -6.92 1.65
C PRO A 529 15.29 -7.10 0.80
N GLY A 530 16.41 -6.56 1.28
CA GLY A 530 17.71 -6.62 0.63
C GLY A 530 18.33 -5.23 0.39
N THR A 531 17.52 -4.23 0.01
CA THR A 531 18.01 -2.85 -0.18
C THR A 531 17.69 -1.90 0.97
N ASN A 532 16.75 -2.27 1.86
CA ASN A 532 16.15 -1.40 2.89
C ASN A 532 15.52 -0.09 2.34
N LYS A 533 15.37 0.03 1.01
CA LYS A 533 14.78 1.19 0.35
C LYS A 533 13.28 1.26 0.65
N MET A 534 12.78 2.49 0.84
CA MET A 534 11.34 2.73 0.95
C MET A 534 10.68 2.65 -0.44
N ILE A 535 9.63 1.84 -0.54
CA ILE A 535 8.84 1.63 -1.76
C ILE A 535 7.33 1.85 -1.48
N SER A 536 6.58 2.12 -2.54
CA SER A 536 5.12 2.34 -2.52
C SER A 536 4.32 1.05 -2.30
N LEU A 537 3.02 1.20 -2.04
CA LEU A 537 2.06 0.09 -1.98
C LEU A 537 2.06 -0.73 -3.27
N PHE A 538 2.04 -0.07 -4.44
CA PHE A 538 2.08 -0.75 -5.74
C PHE A 538 3.39 -1.54 -5.95
N GLU A 539 4.55 -0.91 -5.73
CA GLU A 539 5.85 -1.60 -5.81
C GLU A 539 5.96 -2.80 -4.85
N ALA A 540 5.27 -2.77 -3.70
CA ALA A 540 5.25 -3.86 -2.74
C ALA A 540 4.32 -5.02 -3.15
N ILE A 541 3.26 -4.75 -3.92
CA ILE A 541 2.39 -5.77 -4.53
C ILE A 541 3.13 -6.49 -5.66
N GLU A 542 3.75 -5.74 -6.57
CA GLU A 542 4.52 -6.31 -7.69
C GLU A 542 5.71 -7.17 -7.23
N ARG A 543 6.27 -6.88 -6.05
CA ARG A 543 7.33 -7.68 -5.40
C ARG A 543 6.81 -8.83 -4.52
N GLY A 544 5.49 -9.03 -4.43
CA GLY A 544 4.89 -10.07 -3.59
C GLY A 544 5.10 -9.90 -2.09
N LEU A 545 5.43 -8.69 -1.61
CA LEU A 545 5.55 -8.38 -0.17
C LEU A 545 4.18 -8.24 0.51
N ILE A 546 3.12 -8.12 -0.28
CA ILE A 546 1.72 -7.99 0.12
C ILE A 546 0.91 -8.92 -0.79
N GLU A 547 -0.08 -9.61 -0.22
CA GLU A 547 -1.02 -10.42 -0.99
C GLU A 547 -1.80 -9.55 -2.00
N LYS A 548 -1.87 -9.96 -3.28
CA LYS A 548 -2.40 -9.12 -4.37
C LYS A 548 -3.82 -8.63 -4.10
N GLY A 549 -4.73 -9.47 -3.58
CA GLY A 549 -6.10 -9.06 -3.23
C GLY A 549 -6.16 -8.03 -2.09
N HIS A 550 -5.37 -8.22 -1.03
CA HIS A 550 -5.25 -7.23 0.05
C HIS A 550 -4.67 -5.91 -0.48
N GLY A 551 -3.64 -5.97 -1.32
CA GLY A 551 -3.03 -4.79 -1.93
C GLY A 551 -3.96 -4.02 -2.87
N ILE A 552 -4.69 -4.72 -3.73
CA ILE A 552 -5.77 -4.18 -4.58
C ILE A 552 -6.76 -3.40 -3.74
N ARG A 553 -7.23 -3.99 -2.63
CA ARG A 553 -8.17 -3.35 -1.70
C ARG A 553 -7.64 -2.04 -1.10
N LEU A 554 -6.36 -2.01 -0.70
CA LEU A 554 -5.74 -0.80 -0.16
C LEU A 554 -5.51 0.28 -1.23
N LEU A 555 -5.17 -0.10 -2.47
CA LEU A 555 -5.03 0.82 -3.60
C LEU A 555 -6.36 1.48 -3.96
N GLU A 556 -7.44 0.70 -4.02
CA GLU A 556 -8.77 1.20 -4.34
C GLU A 556 -9.25 2.22 -3.28
N ALA A 557 -9.02 1.92 -2.00
CA ALA A 557 -9.30 2.85 -0.90
C ALA A 557 -8.48 4.16 -0.98
N GLN A 558 -7.22 4.12 -1.41
CA GLN A 558 -6.42 5.33 -1.66
C GLN A 558 -6.99 6.16 -2.82
N ILE A 559 -7.27 5.54 -3.97
CA ILE A 559 -7.84 6.23 -5.14
C ILE A 559 -9.17 6.88 -4.77
N ALA A 560 -10.09 6.11 -4.18
CA ALA A 560 -11.42 6.58 -3.80
C ALA A 560 -11.41 7.59 -2.64
N SER A 561 -10.35 7.68 -1.82
CA SER A 561 -10.23 8.67 -0.73
C SER A 561 -9.51 9.97 -1.13
N GLY A 562 -8.85 9.99 -2.30
CA GLY A 562 -8.32 11.22 -2.92
C GLY A 562 -7.18 11.03 -3.94
N GLY A 563 -6.52 9.86 -3.96
CA GLY A 563 -5.41 9.57 -4.86
C GLY A 563 -4.36 8.64 -4.24
N ILE A 564 -3.48 8.09 -5.08
CA ILE A 564 -2.36 7.21 -4.66
C ILE A 564 -1.42 7.98 -3.73
N ILE A 565 -0.91 7.36 -2.66
CA ILE A 565 0.03 8.02 -1.74
C ILE A 565 1.47 7.91 -2.24
N ASP A 566 2.19 9.04 -2.28
CA ASP A 566 3.66 9.07 -2.36
C ASP A 566 4.23 8.96 -0.94
N PRO A 567 4.76 7.80 -0.50
CA PRO A 567 5.21 7.62 0.88
C PRO A 567 6.49 8.39 1.20
N LYS A 568 7.25 8.82 0.17
CA LYS A 568 8.51 9.56 0.33
C LYS A 568 8.27 11.06 0.46
N ARG A 569 7.18 11.57 -0.15
CA ARG A 569 6.78 12.99 -0.11
C ARG A 569 5.50 13.24 0.70
N SER A 570 4.94 12.21 1.35
CA SER A 570 3.84 12.25 2.32
C SER A 570 2.57 13.02 1.90
N HIS A 571 2.19 12.91 0.63
CA HIS A 571 0.94 13.44 0.10
C HIS A 571 0.33 12.49 -0.95
N ARG A 572 -0.96 12.64 -1.24
CA ARG A 572 -1.62 11.93 -2.34
C ARG A 572 -1.31 12.61 -3.67
N ILE A 573 -1.15 11.83 -4.72
CA ILE A 573 -0.93 12.26 -6.10
C ILE A 573 -2.05 11.77 -7.01
N LYS A 574 -2.27 12.47 -8.11
CA LYS A 574 -3.20 12.06 -9.17
C LYS A 574 -2.69 10.80 -9.87
N VAL A 575 -3.61 9.98 -10.39
CA VAL A 575 -3.29 8.71 -11.06
C VAL A 575 -2.30 8.91 -12.23
N ASP A 576 -2.50 9.97 -13.03
CA ASP A 576 -1.62 10.34 -14.15
C ASP A 576 -0.15 10.55 -13.72
N VAL A 577 0.05 11.09 -12.52
CA VAL A 577 1.36 11.36 -11.92
C VAL A 577 1.91 10.10 -11.22
N ALA A 578 1.03 9.21 -10.75
CA ALA A 578 1.42 7.93 -10.19
C ALA A 578 2.04 7.00 -11.25
N TYR A 579 1.53 6.99 -12.50
CA TYR A 579 2.21 6.31 -13.62
C TYR A 579 3.61 6.88 -13.85
N GLN A 580 3.74 8.21 -13.94
CA GLN A 580 5.02 8.90 -14.19
C GLN A 580 6.06 8.68 -13.08
N LYS A 581 5.63 8.28 -11.88
CA LYS A 581 6.49 7.92 -10.74
C LYS A 581 6.70 6.40 -10.55
N GLY A 582 6.00 5.56 -11.31
CA GLY A 582 5.99 4.10 -11.10
C GLY A 582 5.26 3.65 -9.82
N TYR A 583 4.34 4.46 -9.29
CA TYR A 583 3.51 4.16 -8.11
C TYR A 583 2.12 3.61 -8.47
N PHE A 584 1.83 3.47 -9.76
CA PHE A 584 0.66 2.80 -10.29
C PHE A 584 0.97 2.30 -11.71
N GLY A 585 0.30 1.24 -12.16
CA GLY A 585 0.55 0.59 -13.45
C GLY A 585 -0.71 0.38 -14.27
N GLU A 586 -0.60 0.33 -15.59
CA GLU A 586 -1.75 0.25 -16.50
C GLU A 586 -2.55 -1.06 -16.36
N GLU A 587 -1.86 -2.19 -16.14
CA GLU A 587 -2.53 -3.46 -15.83
C GLU A 587 -3.36 -3.37 -14.54
N MET A 588 -2.83 -2.74 -13.49
CA MET A 588 -3.54 -2.52 -12.22
C MET A 588 -4.72 -1.56 -12.38
N ASN A 589 -4.60 -0.55 -13.23
CA ASN A 589 -5.71 0.33 -13.61
C ASN A 589 -6.82 -0.43 -14.35
N GLN A 590 -6.46 -1.37 -15.22
CA GLN A 590 -7.44 -2.19 -15.94
C GLN A 590 -8.15 -3.16 -14.98
N ILE A 591 -7.42 -3.75 -14.02
CA ILE A 591 -8.01 -4.57 -12.94
C ILE A 591 -8.99 -3.73 -12.10
N LEU A 592 -8.59 -2.55 -11.61
CA LEU A 592 -9.44 -1.69 -10.78
C LEU A 592 -10.64 -1.05 -11.52
N LYS A 593 -10.67 -1.12 -12.85
CA LYS A 593 -11.83 -0.73 -13.68
C LYS A 593 -12.81 -1.86 -13.93
N ASP A 594 -12.40 -3.11 -13.73
CA ASP A 594 -13.26 -4.27 -13.93
C ASP A 594 -14.10 -4.52 -12.67
N GLU A 595 -15.43 -4.51 -12.82
CA GLU A 595 -16.38 -4.82 -11.74
C GLU A 595 -16.51 -6.35 -11.54
N GLY A 596 -15.41 -7.08 -11.67
CA GLY A 596 -15.29 -8.50 -11.36
C GLY A 596 -15.43 -8.82 -9.86
N ASP A 597 -15.11 -10.06 -9.46
CA ASP A 597 -15.14 -10.46 -8.05
C ASP A 597 -13.84 -10.06 -7.33
N ASP A 598 -12.70 -10.07 -8.04
CA ASP A 598 -11.36 -9.76 -7.52
C ASP A 598 -11.21 -8.31 -6.99
N THR A 599 -12.09 -7.38 -7.38
CA THR A 599 -12.10 -5.99 -6.92
C THR A 599 -13.08 -5.73 -5.76
N LYS A 600 -13.98 -6.66 -5.44
CA LYS A 600 -15.06 -6.44 -4.45
C LYS A 600 -14.63 -6.77 -3.03
N GLY A 601 -13.56 -6.11 -2.59
CA GLY A 601 -12.87 -6.38 -1.33
C GLY A 601 -13.58 -5.91 -0.05
N PHE A 602 -14.80 -5.36 -0.13
CA PHE A 602 -15.57 -4.83 1.00
C PHE A 602 -16.99 -5.39 1.04
N PHE A 603 -17.63 -5.35 2.21
CA PHE A 603 -18.98 -5.92 2.44
C PHE A 603 -19.94 -4.85 2.96
N ASP A 604 -21.15 -4.74 2.37
CA ASP A 604 -22.21 -3.85 2.88
C ASP A 604 -23.04 -4.55 3.97
N PRO A 605 -23.02 -4.09 5.24
CA PRO A 605 -23.80 -4.71 6.32
C PRO A 605 -25.32 -4.58 6.20
N ASN A 606 -25.82 -3.77 5.24
CA ASN A 606 -27.24 -3.54 4.99
C ASN A 606 -27.82 -4.53 3.97
N THR A 607 -27.13 -4.75 2.85
CA THR A 607 -27.58 -5.67 1.78
C THR A 607 -26.94 -7.05 1.82
N GLU A 608 -25.84 -7.19 2.58
CA GLU A 608 -24.98 -8.39 2.64
C GLU A 608 -24.32 -8.75 1.29
N ASP A 609 -24.09 -7.74 0.44
CA ASP A 609 -23.34 -7.84 -0.82
C ASP A 609 -21.83 -7.55 -0.64
N ASN A 610 -21.00 -8.19 -1.47
CA ASN A 610 -19.62 -7.76 -1.71
C ASN A 610 -19.60 -6.61 -2.73
N LEU A 611 -18.84 -5.55 -2.44
CA LEU A 611 -18.74 -4.32 -3.22
C LEU A 611 -17.29 -3.84 -3.32
N THR A 612 -17.02 -2.99 -4.31
CA THR A 612 -15.80 -2.15 -4.29
C THR A 612 -15.93 -1.05 -3.22
N TYR A 613 -14.81 -0.47 -2.78
CA TYR A 613 -14.80 0.65 -1.84
C TYR A 613 -15.54 1.87 -2.39
N LEU A 614 -15.38 2.16 -3.68
CA LEU A 614 -16.07 3.26 -4.35
C LEU A 614 -17.59 3.03 -4.38
N GLN A 615 -18.04 1.80 -4.67
CA GLN A 615 -19.44 1.41 -4.60
C GLN A 615 -19.99 1.55 -3.16
N LEU A 616 -19.29 1.02 -2.15
CA LEU A 616 -19.69 1.15 -0.74
C LEU A 616 -19.72 2.61 -0.28
N LYS A 617 -18.71 3.41 -0.64
CA LYS A 617 -18.63 4.86 -0.37
C LYS A 617 -19.78 5.63 -1.03
N SER A 618 -20.28 5.19 -2.18
CA SER A 618 -21.44 5.82 -2.83
C SER A 618 -22.75 5.63 -2.06
N ARG A 619 -22.83 4.60 -1.18
CA ARG A 619 -23.95 4.35 -0.25
C ARG A 619 -23.81 5.13 1.08
N CYS A 620 -22.71 5.84 1.31
CA CYS A 620 -22.49 6.62 2.53
C CYS A 620 -23.13 8.02 2.47
N ILE A 621 -23.40 8.60 3.64
CA ILE A 621 -23.87 9.98 3.81
C ILE A 621 -22.74 10.89 4.31
N ALA A 622 -22.83 12.19 4.04
CA ALA A 622 -21.96 13.19 4.67
C ALA A 622 -22.59 13.71 5.97
N ASP A 623 -21.84 13.69 7.06
CA ASP A 623 -22.28 14.31 8.32
C ASP A 623 -22.39 15.85 8.18
N LYS A 624 -23.52 16.39 8.66
CA LYS A 624 -23.87 17.81 8.60
C LYS A 624 -22.99 18.70 9.49
N LYS A 625 -22.29 18.14 10.48
CA LYS A 625 -21.42 18.90 11.40
C LYS A 625 -19.95 18.90 10.98
N THR A 626 -19.42 17.72 10.63
CA THR A 626 -17.98 17.49 10.37
C THR A 626 -17.62 17.44 8.89
N GLY A 627 -18.59 17.17 8.02
CA GLY A 627 -18.38 16.86 6.59
C GLY A 627 -17.78 15.47 6.33
N LEU A 628 -17.66 14.62 7.36
CA LEU A 628 -17.10 13.28 7.24
C LEU A 628 -18.09 12.30 6.59
N VAL A 629 -17.55 11.30 5.88
CA VAL A 629 -18.31 10.25 5.20
C VAL A 629 -18.67 9.14 6.20
N LEU A 630 -19.95 8.89 6.42
CA LEU A 630 -20.47 7.88 7.34
C LEU A 630 -21.29 6.83 6.59
N LEU A 631 -21.07 5.54 6.88
CA LEU A 631 -21.90 4.46 6.36
C LEU A 631 -23.19 4.35 7.22
N PRO A 632 -24.39 4.59 6.66
CA PRO A 632 -25.63 4.40 7.39
C PRO A 632 -25.90 2.90 7.62
N LEU A 633 -26.45 2.56 8.79
CA LEU A 633 -27.00 1.24 9.09
C LEU A 633 -28.50 1.36 9.42
N TYR A 634 -29.31 0.63 8.67
CA TYR A 634 -30.77 0.71 8.75
C TYR A 634 -31.35 -0.20 9.84
N ASP A 635 -32.42 0.25 10.51
CA ASP A 635 -33.10 -0.55 11.53
C ASP A 635 -33.72 -1.83 10.94
N LYS A 636 -33.13 -2.98 11.27
CA LYS A 636 -33.57 -4.29 10.82
C LYS A 636 -35.01 -4.62 11.23
N ARG A 637 -35.61 -3.93 12.21
CA ARG A 637 -37.04 -4.07 12.56
C ARG A 637 -37.97 -3.50 11.48
N LYS A 638 -37.56 -2.44 10.78
CA LYS A 638 -38.26 -1.92 9.60
C LYS A 638 -38.11 -2.87 8.41
N THR A 639 -36.91 -3.44 8.23
CA THR A 639 -36.57 -4.31 7.09
C THR A 639 -37.15 -5.73 7.20
N GLN A 640 -37.39 -6.24 8.41
CA GLN A 640 -37.88 -7.60 8.66
C GLN A 640 -39.27 -7.92 8.06
N GLN A 641 -40.04 -6.91 7.64
CA GLN A 641 -41.29 -7.13 6.89
C GLN A 641 -41.11 -7.33 5.37
N LYS A 642 -39.91 -7.13 4.80
CA LYS A 642 -39.72 -7.13 3.33
C LYS A 642 -38.74 -8.13 2.73
N ASN A 643 -37.87 -8.80 3.48
CA ASN A 643 -36.97 -9.83 2.93
C ASN A 643 -36.69 -10.96 3.94
N SER A 644 -37.42 -12.08 3.82
CA SER A 644 -37.18 -13.29 4.66
C SER A 644 -37.61 -14.61 4.01
N THR A 645 -37.46 -14.76 2.69
CA THR A 645 -37.71 -16.05 1.98
C THR A 645 -36.72 -16.31 0.85
N ARG A 646 -35.42 -16.44 1.18
CA ARG A 646 -34.49 -17.17 0.28
C ARG A 646 -34.77 -18.67 0.42
N LYS A 647 -35.88 -19.13 -0.17
CA LYS A 647 -36.33 -20.54 -0.16
C LYS A 647 -35.23 -21.45 -0.73
N ARG A 648 -35.18 -22.69 -0.24
CA ARG A 648 -34.35 -23.74 -0.85
C ARG A 648 -35.10 -24.28 -2.07
N ARG A 649 -34.43 -24.43 -3.22
CA ARG A 649 -34.98 -25.16 -4.37
C ARG A 649 -35.20 -26.62 -3.94
N VAL A 650 -36.46 -27.08 -3.98
CA VAL A 650 -36.78 -28.50 -3.80
C VAL A 650 -36.31 -29.24 -5.04
N LEU A 651 -35.76 -30.43 -4.84
CA LEU A 651 -35.28 -31.32 -5.90
C LEU A 651 -35.76 -32.73 -5.58
N ILE A 652 -36.78 -33.20 -6.28
CA ILE A 652 -37.19 -34.60 -6.26
C ILE A 652 -36.57 -35.28 -7.48
N VAL A 653 -35.98 -36.45 -7.24
CA VAL A 653 -35.31 -37.26 -8.26
C VAL A 653 -35.92 -38.65 -8.24
N ASP A 654 -36.22 -39.17 -9.42
CA ASP A 654 -36.75 -40.53 -9.61
C ASP A 654 -35.74 -41.57 -9.11
N PRO A 655 -36.05 -42.40 -8.08
CA PRO A 655 -35.09 -43.37 -7.56
C PRO A 655 -34.64 -44.40 -8.60
N GLU A 656 -35.50 -44.69 -9.59
CA GLU A 656 -35.25 -45.70 -10.63
C GLU A 656 -34.59 -45.13 -11.89
N SER A 657 -34.94 -43.90 -12.31
CA SER A 657 -34.41 -43.29 -13.54
C SER A 657 -33.36 -42.19 -13.31
N ASN A 658 -33.13 -41.81 -12.05
CA ASN A 658 -32.16 -40.79 -11.60
C ASN A 658 -32.28 -39.43 -12.33
N LYS A 659 -33.52 -39.05 -12.67
CA LYS A 659 -33.88 -37.78 -13.31
C LYS A 659 -34.69 -36.90 -12.36
N GLU A 660 -34.51 -35.59 -12.46
CA GLU A 660 -35.37 -34.61 -11.78
C GLU A 660 -36.83 -34.80 -12.21
N MET A 661 -37.76 -34.74 -11.23
CA MET A 661 -39.21 -34.76 -11.44
C MET A 661 -39.89 -33.69 -10.59
N THR A 662 -41.08 -33.26 -10.98
CA THR A 662 -41.88 -32.29 -10.22
C THR A 662 -42.50 -32.92 -8.97
N VAL A 663 -42.86 -32.09 -7.98
CA VAL A 663 -43.68 -32.49 -6.81
C VAL A 663 -44.98 -33.18 -7.24
N ARG A 664 -45.55 -32.76 -8.37
CA ARG A 664 -46.76 -33.36 -8.92
C ARG A 664 -46.53 -34.77 -9.48
N GLU A 665 -45.49 -34.98 -10.29
CA GLU A 665 -45.16 -36.30 -10.81
C GLU A 665 -44.77 -37.28 -9.68
N ALA A 666 -44.10 -36.79 -8.64
CA ALA A 666 -43.79 -37.56 -7.44
C ALA A 666 -45.05 -38.05 -6.72
N TYR A 667 -46.07 -37.18 -6.59
CA TYR A 667 -47.36 -37.55 -5.98
C TYR A 667 -48.18 -38.48 -6.88
N GLU A 668 -48.24 -38.22 -8.20
CA GLU A 668 -48.96 -39.06 -9.16
C GLU A 668 -48.31 -40.47 -9.30
N LYS A 669 -46.99 -40.58 -9.10
CA LYS A 669 -46.25 -41.86 -8.91
C LYS A 669 -46.38 -42.47 -7.51
N LYS A 670 -47.01 -41.79 -6.54
CA LYS A 670 -47.09 -42.17 -5.10
C LYS A 670 -45.72 -42.30 -4.39
N LEU A 671 -44.70 -41.60 -4.87
CA LEU A 671 -43.38 -41.50 -4.22
C LEU A 671 -43.38 -40.55 -3.01
N ILE A 672 -44.37 -39.65 -2.96
CA ILE A 672 -44.71 -38.82 -1.78
C ILE A 672 -46.20 -38.95 -1.48
N ASP A 673 -46.60 -38.77 -0.23
CA ASP A 673 -48.00 -38.73 0.17
C ASP A 673 -48.66 -37.37 -0.10
N TYR A 674 -49.97 -37.27 0.14
CA TYR A 674 -50.75 -36.07 -0.15
C TYR A 674 -50.40 -34.88 0.76
N GLU A 675 -49.91 -35.14 1.97
CA GLU A 675 -49.56 -34.11 2.96
C GLU A 675 -48.20 -33.50 2.60
N THR A 676 -47.21 -34.35 2.29
CA THR A 676 -45.90 -33.96 1.72
C THR A 676 -46.05 -33.25 0.37
N PHE A 677 -46.94 -33.72 -0.51
CA PHE A 677 -47.27 -33.04 -1.76
C PHE A 677 -47.76 -31.60 -1.51
N LEU A 678 -48.63 -31.40 -0.52
CA LEU A 678 -49.18 -30.08 -0.18
C LEU A 678 -48.13 -29.15 0.42
N GLU A 679 -47.20 -29.66 1.24
CA GLU A 679 -46.09 -28.89 1.81
C GLU A 679 -45.04 -28.49 0.77
N LEU A 680 -44.65 -29.40 -0.14
CA LEU A 680 -43.65 -29.11 -1.17
C LEU A 680 -44.24 -28.25 -2.29
N SER A 681 -45.51 -28.42 -2.65
CA SER A 681 -46.16 -27.56 -3.65
C SER A 681 -46.29 -26.10 -3.19
N GLN A 682 -46.29 -25.81 -1.88
CA GLN A 682 -46.23 -24.43 -1.35
C GLN A 682 -44.82 -23.83 -1.43
N GLN A 683 -43.80 -24.65 -1.69
CA GLN A 683 -42.41 -24.22 -1.84
C GLN A 683 -42.10 -23.83 -3.30
N GLU A 684 -42.65 -24.55 -4.29
CA GLU A 684 -42.37 -24.43 -5.73
C GLU A 684 -43.08 -23.29 -6.50
N CYS A 685 -43.95 -22.48 -5.88
CA CYS A 685 -44.63 -21.38 -6.59
C CYS A 685 -43.68 -20.25 -7.02
N GLU A 686 -43.03 -20.40 -8.17
CA GLU A 686 -42.19 -19.38 -8.82
C GLU A 686 -42.94 -18.67 -9.96
N TRP A 687 -43.03 -17.35 -9.85
CA TRP A 687 -43.46 -16.46 -10.93
C TRP A 687 -42.25 -15.99 -11.72
N GLU A 688 -42.39 -15.86 -13.04
CA GLU A 688 -41.32 -15.41 -13.93
C GLU A 688 -41.78 -14.25 -14.80
N GLU A 689 -40.91 -13.26 -15.01
CA GLU A 689 -41.15 -12.17 -15.94
C GLU A 689 -40.63 -12.53 -17.34
N THR A 690 -41.50 -12.38 -18.34
CA THR A 690 -41.25 -12.76 -19.73
C THR A 690 -41.53 -11.58 -20.66
N ILE A 691 -40.74 -11.44 -21.72
CA ILE A 691 -40.95 -10.40 -22.75
C ILE A 691 -41.64 -11.06 -23.94
N ILE A 692 -42.91 -10.76 -24.13
CA ILE A 692 -43.65 -11.15 -25.34
C ILE A 692 -43.22 -10.19 -26.46
N THR A 693 -42.80 -10.73 -27.61
CA THR A 693 -42.64 -9.94 -28.83
C THR A 693 -43.78 -10.30 -29.77
N ALA A 694 -44.63 -9.32 -30.09
CA ALA A 694 -45.74 -9.49 -31.01
C ALA A 694 -45.25 -9.54 -32.47
N PRO A 695 -46.05 -10.09 -33.42
CA PRO A 695 -45.64 -10.22 -34.83
C PRO A 695 -45.39 -8.89 -35.57
N ASP A 696 -45.77 -7.75 -34.98
CA ASP A 696 -45.48 -6.40 -35.45
C ASP A 696 -44.12 -5.85 -34.97
N GLY A 697 -43.37 -6.63 -34.18
CA GLY A 697 -42.10 -6.25 -33.57
C GLY A 697 -42.23 -5.49 -32.25
N SER A 698 -43.45 -5.24 -31.75
CA SER A 698 -43.66 -4.56 -30.47
C SER A 698 -43.46 -5.53 -29.29
N THR A 699 -42.78 -5.07 -28.24
CA THR A 699 -42.54 -5.87 -27.04
C THR A 699 -43.47 -5.47 -25.90
N SER A 700 -44.02 -6.46 -25.18
CA SER A 700 -44.74 -6.30 -23.92
C SER A 700 -44.15 -7.17 -22.82
N THR A 701 -44.38 -6.77 -21.58
CA THR A 701 -43.87 -7.46 -20.40
C THR A 701 -45.02 -8.22 -19.77
N ALA A 702 -44.84 -9.52 -19.56
CA ALA A 702 -45.88 -10.42 -19.07
C ALA A 702 -45.34 -11.34 -17.98
N ILE A 703 -46.10 -11.51 -16.91
CA ILE A 703 -45.74 -12.43 -15.83
C ILE A 703 -46.34 -13.81 -16.10
N MET A 704 -45.58 -14.87 -15.86
CA MET A 704 -45.97 -16.26 -16.09
C MET A 704 -45.93 -17.05 -14.78
N ASP A 705 -46.99 -17.79 -14.52
CA ASP A 705 -47.05 -18.81 -13.46
C ASP A 705 -46.44 -20.12 -14.00
N LYS A 706 -45.29 -20.55 -13.45
CA LYS A 706 -44.64 -21.80 -13.87
C LYS A 706 -45.42 -23.06 -13.48
N GLN A 707 -46.33 -23.00 -12.51
CA GLN A 707 -47.14 -24.13 -12.07
C GLN A 707 -48.37 -24.36 -12.97
N THR A 708 -48.96 -23.29 -13.52
CA THR A 708 -50.19 -23.38 -14.34
C THR A 708 -49.99 -23.06 -15.82
N GLY A 709 -48.85 -22.49 -16.21
CA GLY A 709 -48.58 -22.02 -17.57
C GLY A 709 -49.39 -20.77 -17.96
N ILE A 710 -50.10 -20.14 -17.02
CA ILE A 710 -50.91 -18.96 -17.29
C ILE A 710 -50.00 -17.73 -17.36
N GLN A 711 -50.05 -17.03 -18.49
CA GLN A 711 -49.31 -15.81 -18.75
C GLN A 711 -50.26 -14.60 -18.71
N TYR A 712 -49.82 -13.53 -18.04
CA TYR A 712 -50.57 -12.29 -17.87
C TYR A 712 -49.77 -11.09 -18.42
N ASP A 713 -50.17 -10.54 -19.56
CA ASP A 713 -49.56 -9.33 -20.12
C ASP A 713 -49.92 -8.10 -19.26
N LEU A 714 -48.92 -7.37 -18.77
CA LEU A 714 -49.11 -6.21 -17.90
C LEU A 714 -49.78 -5.03 -18.63
N LYS A 715 -49.66 -4.92 -19.95
CA LYS A 715 -50.39 -3.92 -20.76
C LYS A 715 -51.88 -4.26 -20.85
N ASP A 716 -52.20 -5.55 -21.05
CA ASP A 716 -53.58 -6.04 -21.10
C ASP A 716 -54.27 -5.93 -19.72
N LEU A 717 -53.56 -6.24 -18.64
CA LEU A 717 -54.05 -6.03 -17.27
C LEU A 717 -54.28 -4.54 -16.91
N LEU A 718 -53.51 -3.62 -17.49
CA LEU A 718 -53.77 -2.17 -17.40
C LEU A 718 -55.01 -1.77 -18.19
N ALA A 719 -55.12 -2.22 -19.45
CA ALA A 719 -56.28 -1.94 -20.31
C ALA A 719 -57.59 -2.48 -19.72
N LYS A 720 -57.54 -3.64 -19.04
CA LYS A 720 -58.66 -4.26 -18.31
C LYS A 720 -58.88 -3.69 -16.89
N GLY A 721 -58.08 -2.73 -16.44
CA GLY A 721 -58.19 -2.10 -15.12
C GLY A 721 -57.89 -3.03 -13.93
N VAL A 722 -57.32 -4.22 -14.19
CA VAL A 722 -56.95 -5.19 -13.14
C VAL A 722 -55.77 -4.64 -12.34
N ILE A 723 -54.78 -4.03 -12.98
CA ILE A 723 -53.74 -3.25 -12.31
C ILE A 723 -53.87 -1.77 -12.70
N ASN A 724 -53.50 -0.89 -11.78
CA ASN A 724 -53.53 0.56 -11.98
C ASN A 724 -52.11 1.05 -12.33
N GLN A 725 -51.96 2.18 -13.02
CA GLN A 725 -50.64 2.70 -13.42
C GLN A 725 -49.66 2.81 -12.23
N GLY A 726 -50.10 3.41 -11.11
CA GLY A 726 -49.31 3.49 -9.86
C GLY A 726 -49.05 2.18 -9.11
N VAL A 727 -49.51 1.02 -9.63
CA VAL A 727 -49.06 -0.33 -9.21
C VAL A 727 -47.93 -0.79 -10.13
N LEU A 728 -48.09 -0.63 -11.45
CA LEU A 728 -47.00 -0.89 -12.42
C LEU A 728 -45.77 -0.04 -12.13
N ASP A 729 -45.94 1.25 -11.82
CA ASP A 729 -44.83 2.16 -11.55
C ASP A 729 -44.05 1.73 -10.29
N LYS A 730 -44.74 1.24 -9.26
CA LYS A 730 -44.10 0.70 -8.03
C LYS A 730 -43.36 -0.60 -8.28
N TYR A 731 -43.88 -1.46 -9.17
CA TYR A 731 -43.19 -2.66 -9.61
C TYR A 731 -41.93 -2.31 -10.41
N ARG A 732 -42.06 -1.44 -11.42
CA ARG A 732 -40.94 -0.93 -12.23
C ARG A 732 -39.87 -0.18 -11.42
N SER A 733 -40.24 0.42 -10.30
CA SER A 733 -39.29 1.07 -9.38
C SER A 733 -38.74 0.13 -8.29
N GLY A 734 -38.98 -1.18 -8.37
CA GLY A 734 -38.54 -2.16 -7.35
C GLY A 734 -39.19 -2.04 -5.97
N ASN A 735 -40.23 -1.20 -5.81
CA ASN A 735 -40.94 -0.99 -4.54
C ASN A 735 -41.98 -2.08 -4.23
N LEU A 736 -42.35 -2.87 -5.26
CA LEU A 736 -43.28 -4.00 -5.21
C LEU A 736 -42.57 -5.19 -5.88
N THR A 737 -42.56 -6.36 -5.23
CA THR A 737 -41.95 -7.58 -5.76
C THR A 737 -42.84 -8.27 -6.81
N LEU A 738 -42.25 -9.15 -7.63
CA LEU A 738 -42.98 -9.96 -8.61
C LEU A 738 -44.07 -10.83 -7.95
N THR A 739 -43.79 -11.42 -6.79
CA THR A 739 -44.77 -12.20 -6.03
C THR A 739 -45.92 -11.35 -5.50
N GLU A 740 -45.64 -10.18 -4.90
CA GLU A 740 -46.70 -9.25 -4.45
C GLU A 740 -47.56 -8.74 -5.62
N LEU A 741 -46.95 -8.49 -6.79
CA LEU A 741 -47.68 -8.12 -8.00
C LEU A 741 -48.59 -9.26 -8.48
N ALA A 742 -48.09 -10.50 -8.48
CA ALA A 742 -48.85 -11.67 -8.86
C ALA A 742 -49.99 -11.99 -7.87
N ASP A 743 -49.79 -11.76 -6.56
CA ASP A 743 -50.87 -11.85 -5.57
C ASP A 743 -51.95 -10.78 -5.81
N ILE A 744 -51.58 -9.55 -6.16
CA ILE A 744 -52.56 -8.50 -6.53
C ILE A 744 -53.36 -8.91 -7.78
N ILE A 745 -52.71 -9.47 -8.79
CA ILE A 745 -53.34 -9.92 -10.04
C ILE A 745 -54.24 -11.14 -9.80
N THR A 746 -53.76 -12.17 -9.12
CA THR A 746 -54.54 -13.40 -8.90
C THR A 746 -55.71 -13.19 -7.94
N ASN A 747 -55.58 -12.34 -6.91
CA ASN A 747 -56.72 -12.02 -6.04
C ASN A 747 -57.79 -11.20 -6.77
N LYS A 748 -57.41 -10.24 -7.63
CA LYS A 748 -58.39 -9.50 -8.45
C LYS A 748 -59.03 -10.34 -9.56
N THR A 749 -58.30 -11.26 -10.20
CA THR A 749 -58.88 -12.15 -11.23
C THR A 749 -59.79 -13.22 -10.61
N LYS A 750 -59.47 -13.75 -9.42
CA LYS A 750 -60.41 -14.58 -8.64
C LYS A 750 -61.70 -13.84 -8.28
N SER A 751 -61.65 -12.52 -8.05
CA SER A 751 -62.83 -11.68 -7.79
C SER A 751 -63.78 -11.52 -8.99
N LEU A 752 -63.37 -11.91 -10.20
CA LEU A 752 -64.19 -11.82 -11.42
C LEU A 752 -64.90 -13.15 -11.79
N GLY A 753 -64.72 -14.22 -11.02
CA GLY A 753 -65.09 -15.58 -11.41
C GLY A 753 -66.40 -16.13 -10.82
N LYS A 754 -67.58 -15.76 -11.37
CA LYS A 754 -68.80 -16.61 -11.47
C LYS A 754 -69.80 -15.96 -12.47
N PRO A 755 -70.71 -16.73 -13.11
CA PRO A 755 -70.65 -16.79 -14.57
C PRO A 755 -71.92 -16.34 -15.30
N LEU A 756 -71.75 -15.99 -16.57
CA LEU A 756 -72.81 -15.85 -17.57
C LEU A 756 -72.38 -16.59 -18.86
N SER A 757 -73.35 -17.22 -19.53
CA SER A 757 -73.11 -18.26 -20.53
C SER A 757 -73.69 -17.93 -21.91
N SER A 758 -72.85 -17.98 -22.95
CA SER A 758 -73.21 -18.16 -24.37
C SER A 758 -71.90 -18.45 -25.13
N SER A 759 -71.68 -19.61 -25.77
CA SER A 759 -72.26 -20.07 -27.05
C SER A 759 -71.97 -19.10 -28.21
N VAL A 760 -71.45 -19.47 -29.39
CA VAL A 760 -71.03 -20.76 -30.04
C VAL A 760 -69.90 -20.39 -31.07
N ALA A 761 -69.23 -21.24 -31.88
CA ALA A 761 -69.54 -22.57 -32.45
C ALA A 761 -68.25 -23.42 -32.67
N SER A 762 -68.33 -24.50 -33.47
CA SER A 762 -67.34 -25.59 -33.55
C SER A 762 -66.96 -25.98 -35.00
N SER A 763 -65.95 -26.88 -35.14
CA SER A 763 -65.72 -27.81 -36.29
C SER A 763 -65.14 -27.19 -37.60
N SER A 764 -64.38 -27.90 -38.47
CA SER A 764 -63.74 -29.24 -38.41
C SER A 764 -62.75 -29.48 -39.58
N PHE A 765 -62.03 -30.63 -39.56
CA PHE A 765 -61.22 -31.27 -40.64
C PHE A 765 -59.91 -30.54 -41.05
N THR A 766 -58.80 -31.19 -41.48
CA THR A 766 -58.41 -32.61 -41.76
C THR A 766 -56.90 -32.76 -41.41
N SER A 767 -56.14 -33.87 -41.42
CA SER A 767 -56.21 -35.28 -41.89
C SER A 767 -55.38 -36.17 -40.92
N GLN A 768 -55.49 -37.51 -40.81
CA GLN A 768 -55.10 -38.64 -41.70
C GLN A 768 -53.61 -38.69 -42.12
N MET A 769 -52.89 -39.83 -42.08
CA MET A 769 -53.32 -41.24 -41.88
C MET A 769 -52.20 -42.19 -41.36
N THR A 770 -52.54 -43.14 -40.46
CA THR A 770 -52.01 -44.55 -40.28
C THR A 770 -50.49 -44.85 -40.18
N THR A 771 -50.00 -45.99 -39.66
CA THR A 771 -50.56 -47.30 -39.21
C THR A 771 -50.13 -47.60 -37.75
N LYS A 772 -50.86 -48.35 -36.90
CA LYS A 772 -50.95 -49.83 -36.80
C LYS A 772 -49.62 -50.59 -37.07
N SER A 773 -49.22 -51.64 -36.35
CA SER A 773 -49.63 -52.30 -35.09
C SER A 773 -48.59 -53.40 -34.80
N GLN A 774 -48.42 -53.87 -33.55
CA GLN A 774 -48.51 -55.31 -33.17
C GLN A 774 -48.05 -55.61 -31.74
N ILE A 775 -48.68 -56.63 -31.16
CA ILE A 775 -48.31 -57.30 -29.90
C ILE A 775 -47.55 -58.57 -30.27
N ILE A 776 -46.48 -58.89 -29.54
CA ILE A 776 -46.00 -60.29 -29.38
C ILE A 776 -45.77 -60.55 -27.89
N LYS A 777 -46.20 -61.72 -27.42
CA LYS A 777 -45.89 -62.28 -26.11
C LYS A 777 -45.02 -63.52 -26.27
N THR A 778 -44.06 -63.69 -25.37
CA THR A 778 -43.48 -64.96 -24.87
C THR A 778 -42.82 -64.58 -23.53
N GLU A 779 -43.13 -65.16 -22.37
CA GLU A 779 -43.09 -66.58 -21.97
C GLU A 779 -41.70 -67.21 -22.14
N THR A 780 -41.11 -67.90 -21.16
CA THR A 780 -41.46 -68.12 -19.74
C THR A 780 -40.17 -68.52 -18.98
N LEU A 781 -40.15 -68.42 -17.64
CA LEU A 781 -40.04 -69.57 -16.72
C LEU A 781 -39.71 -69.14 -15.26
N LYS A 782 -40.43 -69.80 -14.35
CA LYS A 782 -40.11 -70.27 -12.97
C LYS A 782 -38.82 -69.79 -12.27
N ALA A 783 -38.79 -69.59 -10.95
CA ALA A 783 -39.75 -70.00 -9.91
C ALA A 783 -39.83 -68.89 -8.82
N GLU A 784 -40.98 -68.60 -8.22
CA GLU A 784 -41.56 -69.26 -7.03
C GLU A 784 -40.69 -69.08 -5.75
N SER A 785 -41.22 -68.64 -4.61
CA SER A 785 -42.61 -68.25 -4.30
C SER A 785 -42.77 -67.64 -2.90
N ILE A 786 -43.85 -66.86 -2.71
CA ILE A 786 -44.62 -66.69 -1.44
C ILE A 786 -43.84 -66.02 -0.27
N SER A 787 -44.13 -64.80 0.20
CA SER A 787 -45.42 -64.17 0.60
C SER A 787 -46.02 -64.75 1.90
N THR A 788 -46.93 -64.11 2.64
CA THR A 788 -47.68 -62.84 2.52
C THR A 788 -48.17 -62.43 3.92
N GLU A 789 -48.32 -61.12 4.21
CA GLU A 789 -49.33 -60.55 5.15
C GLU A 789 -49.27 -61.03 6.64
N TYR A 790 -49.81 -60.38 7.68
CA TYR A 790 -50.99 -59.53 7.83
C TYR A 790 -50.81 -58.44 8.92
N ASP A 791 -51.41 -57.28 8.69
CA ASP A 791 -51.81 -56.29 9.72
C ASP A 791 -53.10 -56.80 10.42
N PRO A 792 -53.48 -56.40 11.67
CA PRO A 792 -54.10 -55.07 11.85
C PRO A 792 -54.07 -54.41 13.26
N SER A 793 -54.18 -53.06 13.30
CA SER A 793 -54.96 -52.26 14.28
C SER A 793 -54.54 -52.22 15.78
N SER A 794 -54.81 -51.16 16.59
CA SER A 794 -55.16 -49.74 16.36
C SER A 794 -55.03 -48.90 17.66
N THR A 795 -55.27 -47.58 17.54
CA THR A 795 -55.80 -46.64 18.58
C THR A 795 -54.95 -46.15 19.78
N ASN A 796 -54.67 -44.84 19.74
CA ASN A 796 -54.91 -43.82 20.81
C ASN A 796 -53.94 -43.60 22.00
N SER A 797 -53.15 -42.51 21.87
CA SER A 797 -52.95 -41.40 22.84
C SER A 797 -52.56 -41.71 24.30
N THR A 798 -51.47 -41.18 24.88
CA THR A 798 -51.25 -39.73 25.14
C THR A 798 -49.80 -39.41 25.61
N LYS A 799 -49.37 -38.15 25.43
CA LYS A 799 -48.37 -37.35 26.22
C LYS A 799 -47.45 -38.15 27.18
N HIS A 800 -46.13 -38.27 26.96
CA HIS A 800 -45.15 -37.19 27.21
C HIS A 800 -43.73 -37.55 26.73
N VAL A 801 -42.90 -36.51 26.57
CA VAL A 801 -41.42 -36.46 26.52
C VAL A 801 -40.66 -37.77 26.81
N SER A 802 -39.79 -38.18 25.89
CA SER A 802 -38.67 -39.10 26.17
C SER A 802 -37.49 -38.89 25.22
N SER A 803 -36.30 -39.13 25.74
CA SER A 803 -35.01 -39.01 25.06
C SER A 803 -34.82 -40.09 23.99
N MET A 804 -34.18 -39.75 22.88
CA MET A 804 -33.63 -40.76 21.96
C MET A 804 -32.22 -41.15 22.41
N SER A 805 -32.07 -42.42 22.79
CA SER A 805 -30.78 -43.11 22.83
C SER A 805 -30.69 -44.01 21.60
N VAL A 806 -29.66 -43.83 20.77
CA VAL A 806 -29.41 -44.67 19.59
C VAL A 806 -28.36 -45.70 19.95
N LYS A 807 -28.74 -46.99 19.87
CA LYS A 807 -27.77 -48.09 19.92
C LYS A 807 -27.15 -48.26 18.54
N LEU A 808 -25.83 -48.13 18.44
CA LEU A 808 -25.08 -48.61 17.29
C LEU A 808 -24.92 -50.13 17.38
N THR A 809 -25.32 -50.84 16.33
CA THR A 809 -24.92 -52.24 16.10
C THR A 809 -23.50 -52.27 15.54
N PRO A 810 -22.63 -53.17 16.02
CA PRO A 810 -21.26 -53.26 15.50
C PRO A 810 -21.23 -54.01 14.16
N LEU A 811 -20.93 -53.29 13.07
CA LEU A 811 -20.20 -53.89 11.96
C LEU A 811 -18.71 -53.66 12.19
N VAL A 812 -17.92 -54.73 12.16
CA VAL A 812 -16.47 -54.64 12.00
C VAL A 812 -16.19 -54.56 10.51
N GLU A 813 -16.31 -53.36 9.94
CA GLU A 813 -15.77 -53.08 8.61
C GLU A 813 -14.25 -53.02 8.70
N THR A 814 -13.57 -53.79 7.85
CA THR A 814 -12.10 -53.75 7.75
C THR A 814 -11.71 -52.42 7.13
N ILE A 815 -10.75 -51.69 7.73
CA ILE A 815 -10.32 -50.39 7.23
C ILE A 815 -9.59 -50.56 5.90
N GLU A 816 -10.29 -50.33 4.78
CA GLU A 816 -9.67 -50.23 3.46
C GLU A 816 -8.87 -48.92 3.34
N GLU A 817 -7.55 -49.00 3.42
CA GLU A 817 -6.67 -47.84 3.23
C GLU A 817 -6.77 -47.32 1.79
N GLN A 818 -7.24 -46.09 1.61
CA GLN A 818 -7.38 -45.49 0.29
C GLN A 818 -6.16 -44.62 -0.07
N ASN A 819 -5.60 -44.85 -1.25
CA ASN A 819 -4.53 -44.00 -1.79
C ASN A 819 -5.04 -42.54 -1.94
N PRO A 820 -4.27 -41.54 -1.46
CA PRO A 820 -4.54 -40.13 -1.72
C PRO A 820 -4.35 -39.82 -3.21
N VAL A 821 -4.79 -38.63 -3.64
CA VAL A 821 -4.53 -38.12 -5.00
C VAL A 821 -3.02 -38.01 -5.22
N GLY A 822 -2.46 -38.86 -6.06
CA GLY A 822 -1.02 -38.99 -6.29
C GLY A 822 -0.48 -38.09 -7.40
N ALA A 823 -1.27 -37.89 -8.45
CA ALA A 823 -0.88 -37.18 -9.67
C ALA A 823 -2.08 -36.46 -10.31
N ILE A 824 -1.80 -35.70 -11.38
CA ILE A 824 -2.82 -35.13 -12.28
C ILE A 824 -2.74 -35.88 -13.63
N PHE A 825 -3.87 -36.07 -14.29
CA PHE A 825 -3.92 -36.62 -15.65
C PHE A 825 -4.40 -35.56 -16.64
N ASP A 826 -3.54 -35.15 -17.57
CA ASP A 826 -3.87 -34.19 -18.62
C ASP A 826 -4.73 -34.90 -19.69
N THR A 827 -6.02 -34.55 -19.78
CA THR A 827 -6.95 -35.21 -20.72
C THR A 827 -6.84 -34.73 -22.16
N GLU A 828 -6.06 -33.68 -22.44
CA GLU A 828 -5.81 -33.16 -23.79
C GLU A 828 -4.52 -33.77 -24.39
N LYS A 829 -3.50 -33.99 -23.55
CA LYS A 829 -2.23 -34.63 -23.95
C LYS A 829 -2.13 -36.12 -23.62
N LEU A 830 -3.09 -36.64 -22.84
CA LEU A 830 -3.15 -38.03 -22.37
C LEU A 830 -1.91 -38.46 -21.55
N GLU A 831 -1.30 -37.51 -20.80
CA GLU A 831 -0.12 -37.75 -19.97
C GLU A 831 -0.42 -37.68 -18.45
N LYS A 832 0.25 -38.55 -17.69
CA LYS A 832 0.31 -38.51 -16.23
C LYS A 832 1.42 -37.55 -15.80
N ILE A 833 1.10 -36.55 -15.00
CA ILE A 833 2.03 -35.49 -14.55
C ILE A 833 2.04 -35.35 -13.03
N SER A 834 3.17 -34.94 -12.45
CA SER A 834 3.24 -34.65 -11.02
C SER A 834 2.40 -33.42 -10.67
N ILE A 835 2.03 -33.27 -9.40
CA ILE A 835 1.28 -32.10 -8.92
C ILE A 835 2.12 -30.81 -9.05
N CYS A 836 3.43 -30.88 -8.82
CA CYS A 836 4.33 -29.75 -9.03
C CYS A 836 4.49 -29.41 -10.52
N ASP A 837 4.50 -30.38 -11.43
CA ASP A 837 4.54 -30.10 -12.87
C ASP A 837 3.20 -29.55 -13.38
N ALA A 838 2.07 -30.05 -12.86
CA ALA A 838 0.76 -29.48 -13.15
C ALA A 838 0.65 -28.01 -12.71
N LEU A 839 1.26 -27.65 -11.59
CA LEU A 839 1.39 -26.25 -11.13
C LEU A 839 2.29 -25.43 -12.07
N LYS A 840 3.49 -25.94 -12.41
CA LYS A 840 4.43 -25.29 -13.34
C LYS A 840 3.83 -25.08 -14.74
N ARG A 841 2.91 -25.94 -15.16
CA ARG A 841 2.18 -25.90 -16.44
C ARG A 841 0.88 -25.08 -16.39
N GLY A 842 0.52 -24.46 -15.26
CA GLY A 842 -0.71 -23.66 -15.12
C GLY A 842 -2.03 -24.47 -15.13
N ILE A 843 -1.94 -25.80 -15.02
CA ILE A 843 -3.10 -26.70 -15.09
C ILE A 843 -3.92 -26.67 -13.78
N ILE A 844 -3.24 -26.45 -12.66
CA ILE A 844 -3.81 -26.29 -11.31
C ILE A 844 -3.23 -25.05 -10.62
N ASP A 845 -4.00 -24.44 -9.73
CA ASP A 845 -3.56 -23.28 -8.94
C ASP A 845 -2.66 -23.69 -7.74
N SER A 846 -1.93 -22.71 -7.18
CA SER A 846 -0.98 -22.94 -6.08
C SER A 846 -1.62 -23.45 -4.79
N ILE A 847 -2.88 -23.08 -4.51
CA ILE A 847 -3.61 -23.55 -3.33
C ILE A 847 -4.02 -25.01 -3.55
N THR A 848 -4.62 -25.35 -4.70
CA THR A 848 -4.95 -26.73 -5.07
C THR A 848 -3.72 -27.62 -5.04
N ALA A 849 -2.60 -27.19 -5.62
CA ALA A 849 -1.33 -27.91 -5.55
C ALA A 849 -0.87 -28.13 -4.09
N GLN A 850 -0.85 -27.07 -3.27
CA GLN A 850 -0.47 -27.18 -1.86
C GLN A 850 -1.40 -28.11 -1.07
N ARG A 851 -2.72 -28.06 -1.26
CA ARG A 851 -3.67 -28.89 -0.51
C ARG A 851 -3.58 -30.37 -0.90
N LEU A 852 -3.36 -30.69 -2.18
CA LEU A 852 -3.10 -32.07 -2.61
C LEU A 852 -1.76 -32.59 -2.04
N MET A 853 -0.71 -31.77 -2.03
CA MET A 853 0.57 -32.15 -1.41
C MET A 853 0.50 -32.26 0.12
N GLU A 854 -0.28 -31.41 0.80
CA GLU A 854 -0.61 -31.53 2.23
C GLU A 854 -1.30 -32.89 2.50
N ALA A 855 -2.28 -33.27 1.69
CA ALA A 855 -3.01 -34.53 1.82
C ALA A 855 -2.11 -35.77 1.64
N GLN A 856 -1.12 -35.74 0.74
CA GLN A 856 -0.10 -36.80 0.65
C GLN A 856 0.80 -36.82 1.90
N ALA A 857 1.31 -35.66 2.30
CA ALA A 857 2.27 -35.55 3.41
C ALA A 857 1.68 -36.00 4.76
N CYS A 858 0.39 -35.76 5.03
CA CYS A 858 -0.26 -36.20 6.27
C CYS A 858 -0.82 -37.64 6.24
N THR A 859 -0.69 -38.37 5.13
CA THR A 859 -1.25 -39.75 4.97
C THR A 859 -0.22 -40.83 4.63
N GLY A 860 1.07 -40.48 4.59
CA GLY A 860 2.16 -41.45 4.43
C GLY A 860 3.46 -40.88 3.84
N GLY A 861 3.39 -39.74 3.16
CA GLY A 861 4.51 -39.14 2.43
C GLY A 861 4.14 -38.80 0.99
N VAL A 862 5.08 -38.20 0.26
CA VAL A 862 4.86 -37.78 -1.13
C VAL A 862 4.73 -39.02 -2.02
N VAL A 863 3.77 -39.02 -2.95
CA VAL A 863 3.57 -40.10 -3.92
C VAL A 863 4.51 -39.88 -5.10
N ASN A 864 5.39 -40.83 -5.40
CA ASN A 864 6.09 -40.85 -6.69
C ASN A 864 5.10 -41.27 -7.80
N PRO A 865 4.84 -40.43 -8.83
CA PRO A 865 3.85 -40.72 -9.85
C PRO A 865 4.25 -41.85 -10.82
N GLU A 866 5.54 -42.17 -10.95
CA GLU A 866 6.04 -43.22 -11.85
C GLU A 866 5.74 -44.63 -11.32
N ASN A 867 5.82 -44.82 -10.01
CA ASN A 867 5.84 -46.14 -9.37
C ASN A 867 4.94 -46.28 -8.12
N GLY A 868 4.16 -45.24 -7.77
CA GLY A 868 3.19 -45.23 -6.67
C GLY A 868 3.76 -45.20 -5.25
N ARG A 869 5.08 -45.39 -5.08
CA ARG A 869 5.71 -45.47 -3.75
C ARG A 869 5.60 -44.16 -2.99
N ARG A 870 5.42 -44.26 -1.67
CA ARG A 870 5.57 -43.12 -0.75
C ARG A 870 7.05 -42.87 -0.50
N ILE A 871 7.45 -41.61 -0.58
CA ILE A 871 8.81 -41.14 -0.31
C ILE A 871 8.79 -39.96 0.67
N SER A 872 9.93 -39.73 1.34
CA SER A 872 10.07 -38.57 2.24
C SER A 872 10.10 -37.27 1.43
N ILE A 873 9.79 -36.14 2.08
CA ILE A 873 9.90 -34.81 1.46
C ILE A 873 11.33 -34.56 0.93
N GLN A 874 12.35 -34.97 1.70
CA GLN A 874 13.76 -34.83 1.33
C GLN A 874 14.10 -35.60 0.05
N GLU A 875 13.58 -36.83 -0.09
CA GLU A 875 13.80 -37.66 -1.28
C GLU A 875 12.96 -37.16 -2.47
N ALA A 876 11.74 -36.67 -2.25
CA ALA A 876 10.91 -36.06 -3.28
C ALA A 876 11.57 -34.81 -3.90
N THR A 877 12.22 -33.99 -3.07
CA THR A 877 13.01 -32.84 -3.54
C THR A 877 14.29 -33.29 -4.24
N ARG A 878 15.00 -34.30 -3.74
CA ARG A 878 16.18 -34.88 -4.42
C ARG A 878 15.85 -35.46 -5.81
N LEU A 879 14.63 -35.97 -5.99
CA LEU A 879 14.12 -36.51 -7.25
C LEU A 879 13.41 -35.47 -8.14
N GLY A 880 13.36 -34.18 -7.74
CA GLY A 880 12.72 -33.12 -8.52
C GLY A 880 11.18 -33.15 -8.56
N ILE A 881 10.55 -34.10 -7.85
CA ILE A 881 9.08 -34.26 -7.74
C ILE A 881 8.47 -33.13 -6.89
N LEU A 882 9.28 -32.48 -6.04
CA LEU A 882 8.83 -31.46 -5.08
C LEU A 882 9.84 -30.31 -4.92
N ASP A 883 9.43 -29.10 -5.31
CA ASP A 883 10.26 -27.89 -5.20
C ASP A 883 10.48 -27.46 -3.73
N ASP A 884 11.64 -26.85 -3.42
CA ASP A 884 12.04 -26.47 -2.05
C ASP A 884 11.02 -25.59 -1.30
N ASP A 885 10.36 -24.66 -1.98
CA ASP A 885 9.30 -23.83 -1.39
C ASP A 885 8.09 -24.68 -0.96
N MET A 886 7.58 -25.54 -1.86
CA MET A 886 6.48 -26.46 -1.53
C MET A 886 6.89 -27.48 -0.45
N ALA A 887 8.13 -27.96 -0.48
CA ALA A 887 8.74 -28.80 0.55
C ALA A 887 8.79 -28.10 1.92
N ASN A 888 8.92 -26.78 1.98
CA ASN A 888 8.80 -26.02 3.22
C ASN A 888 7.33 -25.88 3.66
N ARG A 889 6.41 -25.55 2.74
CA ARG A 889 4.98 -25.33 3.02
C ARG A 889 4.29 -26.55 3.63
N ILE A 890 4.62 -27.77 3.19
CA ILE A 890 3.93 -29.01 3.63
C ILE A 890 4.55 -29.69 4.87
N LYS A 891 5.61 -29.13 5.48
CA LYS A 891 6.21 -29.66 6.73
C LYS A 891 5.22 -29.85 7.90
N PRO A 892 4.22 -28.97 8.13
CA PRO A 892 3.21 -29.20 9.17
C PRO A 892 2.33 -30.42 8.90
N ALA A 893 2.01 -30.70 7.61
CA ALA A 893 1.26 -31.88 7.22
C ALA A 893 2.10 -33.16 7.42
N GLN A 894 3.41 -33.12 7.12
CA GLN A 894 4.31 -34.25 7.42
C GLN A 894 4.35 -34.59 8.93
N LYS A 895 4.32 -33.58 9.81
CA LYS A 895 4.24 -33.79 11.27
C LYS A 895 2.92 -34.43 11.71
N ALA A 896 1.82 -34.20 11.00
CA ALA A 896 0.54 -34.88 11.26
C ALA A 896 0.57 -36.40 10.99
N TYR A 897 1.57 -36.89 10.24
CA TYR A 897 1.86 -38.32 10.07
C TYR A 897 3.00 -38.82 10.97
N ILE A 898 4.13 -38.10 11.04
CA ILE A 898 5.30 -38.53 11.83
C ILE A 898 5.07 -38.43 13.35
N GLY A 899 4.18 -37.54 13.77
CA GLY A 899 3.86 -37.19 15.15
C GLY A 899 4.45 -35.85 15.58
N PHE A 900 3.72 -35.14 16.44
CA PHE A 900 4.22 -33.95 17.12
C PHE A 900 4.92 -34.39 18.41
N GLU A 901 6.25 -34.50 18.35
CA GLU A 901 7.09 -34.90 19.48
C GLU A 901 7.18 -33.78 20.54
N ASP A 902 6.77 -34.08 21.78
CA ASP A 902 7.04 -33.19 22.91
C ASP A 902 8.49 -33.33 23.37
N VAL A 903 9.18 -32.19 23.44
CA VAL A 903 10.58 -32.05 23.87
C VAL A 903 10.80 -32.59 25.29
N LYS A 904 9.80 -32.53 26.18
CA LYS A 904 9.91 -32.96 27.58
C LYS A 904 9.63 -34.45 27.79
N THR A 905 8.52 -34.95 27.26
CA THR A 905 8.06 -36.33 27.49
C THR A 905 8.51 -37.34 26.43
N LYS A 906 9.01 -36.86 25.28
CA LYS A 906 9.30 -37.67 24.07
C LYS A 906 8.09 -38.41 23.49
N ARG A 907 6.88 -38.16 24.00
CA ARG A 907 5.63 -38.65 23.43
C ARG A 907 5.35 -37.98 22.08
N LYS A 908 4.82 -38.76 21.14
CA LYS A 908 4.33 -38.28 19.84
C LYS A 908 2.83 -38.08 19.91
N MET A 909 2.38 -36.83 19.79
CA MET A 909 0.95 -36.52 19.70
C MET A 909 0.43 -36.69 18.27
N SER A 910 -0.79 -37.21 18.14
CA SER A 910 -1.58 -37.25 16.91
C SER A 910 -1.93 -35.84 16.41
N ALA A 911 -2.42 -35.74 15.17
CA ALA A 911 -2.90 -34.47 14.62
C ALA A 911 -4.08 -33.87 15.42
N ALA A 912 -4.94 -34.72 15.99
CA ALA A 912 -6.09 -34.31 16.81
C ALA A 912 -5.65 -33.76 18.16
N GLU A 913 -4.76 -34.46 18.87
CA GLU A 913 -4.13 -33.97 20.10
C GLU A 913 -3.36 -32.66 19.85
N ALA A 914 -2.62 -32.55 18.75
CA ALA A 914 -1.89 -31.33 18.40
C ALA A 914 -2.80 -30.10 18.16
N VAL A 915 -4.03 -30.28 17.66
CA VAL A 915 -5.03 -29.19 17.59
C VAL A 915 -5.55 -28.85 18.99
N LYS A 916 -5.88 -29.86 19.79
CA LYS A 916 -6.41 -29.72 21.16
C LYS A 916 -5.45 -28.94 22.07
N GLU A 917 -4.17 -29.29 22.01
CA GLU A 917 -3.08 -28.63 22.75
C GLU A 917 -2.55 -27.35 22.05
N LYS A 918 -3.12 -26.96 20.89
CA LYS A 918 -2.77 -25.76 20.11
C LYS A 918 -1.35 -25.73 19.51
N TRP A 919 -0.73 -26.90 19.31
CA TRP A 919 0.53 -27.08 18.56
C TRP A 919 0.32 -27.01 17.05
N LEU A 920 -0.91 -27.20 16.57
CA LEU A 920 -1.31 -27.12 15.16
C LEU A 920 -2.52 -26.17 15.02
N PRO A 921 -2.50 -25.16 14.11
CA PRO A 921 -3.65 -24.27 13.89
C PRO A 921 -4.92 -25.04 13.50
N TYR A 922 -6.06 -24.60 14.01
CA TYR A 922 -7.34 -25.31 13.91
C TYR A 922 -7.74 -25.61 12.47
N GLU A 923 -7.60 -24.64 11.57
CA GLU A 923 -7.99 -24.74 10.16
C GLU A 923 -7.07 -25.70 9.39
N ALA A 924 -5.79 -25.79 9.78
CA ALA A 924 -4.84 -26.72 9.18
C ALA A 924 -5.06 -28.14 9.70
N GLY A 925 -5.24 -28.29 11.02
CA GLY A 925 -5.53 -29.57 11.64
C GLY A 925 -6.86 -30.16 11.20
N GLN A 926 -7.92 -29.36 11.06
CA GLN A 926 -9.20 -29.84 10.51
C GLN A 926 -8.99 -30.46 9.12
N ARG A 927 -8.29 -29.78 8.20
CA ARG A 927 -7.99 -30.35 6.86
C ARG A 927 -7.19 -31.64 6.95
N PHE A 928 -6.16 -31.71 7.80
CA PHE A 928 -5.34 -32.92 7.93
C PHE A 928 -6.15 -34.10 8.51
N LEU A 929 -7.08 -33.83 9.43
CA LEU A 929 -8.01 -34.83 9.97
C LEU A 929 -9.04 -35.28 8.91
N GLU A 930 -9.56 -34.37 8.08
CA GLU A 930 -10.40 -34.70 6.92
C GLU A 930 -9.63 -35.58 5.92
N PHE A 931 -8.39 -35.22 5.57
CA PHE A 931 -7.53 -35.98 4.65
C PHE A 931 -7.15 -37.38 5.20
N GLN A 932 -6.88 -37.49 6.50
CA GLN A 932 -6.63 -38.78 7.15
C GLN A 932 -7.90 -39.64 7.21
N HIS A 933 -9.02 -39.09 7.68
CA HIS A 933 -10.29 -39.81 7.76
C HIS A 933 -10.70 -40.40 6.39
N LEU A 934 -10.65 -39.58 5.33
CA LEU A 934 -10.95 -39.98 3.95
C LEU A 934 -9.93 -40.93 3.30
N THR A 935 -8.80 -41.23 3.95
CA THR A 935 -7.81 -42.22 3.49
C THR A 935 -7.72 -43.48 4.37
N GLY A 936 -8.73 -43.72 5.21
CA GLY A 936 -8.80 -44.89 6.11
C GLY A 936 -8.56 -44.56 7.58
N GLY A 937 -9.15 -43.48 8.10
CA GLY A 937 -9.09 -43.16 9.53
C GLY A 937 -7.86 -42.35 9.98
N LEU A 938 -7.87 -41.93 11.24
CA LEU A 938 -6.90 -40.98 11.80
C LEU A 938 -5.58 -41.68 12.13
N PHE A 939 -4.45 -41.01 11.95
CA PHE A 939 -3.14 -41.65 12.18
C PHE A 939 -2.69 -41.53 13.64
N ASP A 940 -2.25 -42.65 14.20
CA ASP A 940 -1.62 -42.81 15.51
C ASP A 940 -0.09 -42.84 15.34
N PRO A 941 0.63 -41.73 15.57
CA PRO A 941 2.07 -41.68 15.37
C PRO A 941 2.87 -42.31 16.50
N GLU A 942 2.22 -42.66 17.62
CA GLU A 942 2.81 -43.33 18.78
C GLU A 942 2.85 -44.85 18.57
N HIS A 943 1.80 -45.42 17.96
CA HIS A 943 1.69 -46.86 17.63
C HIS A 943 1.92 -47.18 16.15
N GLY A 944 1.97 -46.17 15.27
CA GLY A 944 2.22 -46.32 13.82
C GLY A 944 1.04 -46.86 13.01
N CYS A 945 -0.20 -46.73 13.50
CA CYS A 945 -1.38 -47.35 12.91
C CYS A 945 -2.51 -46.35 12.57
N ARG A 946 -3.50 -46.80 11.79
CA ARG A 946 -4.76 -46.08 11.58
C ARG A 946 -5.75 -46.41 12.71
N ARG A 947 -6.47 -45.39 13.18
CA ARG A 947 -7.54 -45.47 14.19
C ARG A 947 -8.89 -45.16 13.54
N PRO A 948 -9.95 -45.96 13.79
CA PRO A 948 -11.31 -45.56 13.46
C PRO A 948 -11.74 -44.34 14.29
N LEU A 949 -12.85 -43.72 13.90
CA LEU A 949 -13.33 -42.48 14.53
C LEU A 949 -13.82 -42.74 15.95
N GLU A 950 -14.31 -43.95 16.18
CA GLU A 950 -14.74 -44.53 17.44
C GLU A 950 -13.58 -44.67 18.43
N ASP A 951 -12.41 -45.15 17.98
CA ASP A 951 -11.18 -45.20 18.79
C ASP A 951 -10.76 -43.78 19.18
N ALA A 952 -10.77 -42.83 18.24
CA ALA A 952 -10.38 -41.44 18.50
C ALA A 952 -11.31 -40.73 19.51
N LEU A 953 -12.58 -41.15 19.60
CA LEU A 953 -13.50 -40.72 20.66
C LEU A 953 -13.17 -41.37 22.01
N HIS A 954 -12.92 -42.69 22.06
CA HIS A 954 -12.57 -43.39 23.30
C HIS A 954 -11.20 -42.94 23.87
N LEU A 955 -10.24 -42.60 23.00
CA LEU A 955 -8.94 -42.03 23.36
C LEU A 955 -9.00 -40.53 23.71
N GLY A 956 -10.18 -39.90 23.58
CA GLY A 956 -10.39 -38.48 23.91
C GLY A 956 -9.62 -37.50 23.00
N TRP A 957 -9.22 -37.95 21.81
CA TRP A 957 -8.55 -37.14 20.79
C TRP A 957 -9.51 -36.15 20.14
N LEU A 958 -10.76 -36.58 19.93
CA LEU A 958 -11.85 -35.77 19.39
C LEU A 958 -13.03 -35.69 20.37
N ASP A 959 -13.85 -34.65 20.21
CA ASP A 959 -15.18 -34.60 20.83
C ASP A 959 -16.24 -35.15 19.86
N MET A 960 -17.43 -35.49 20.39
CA MET A 960 -18.53 -36.04 19.59
C MET A 960 -18.93 -35.11 18.42
N ARG A 961 -18.78 -33.79 18.56
CA ARG A 961 -19.08 -32.84 17.48
C ARG A 961 -18.00 -32.83 16.40
N ALA A 962 -16.72 -32.99 16.75
CA ALA A 962 -15.64 -33.12 15.77
C ALA A 962 -15.75 -34.44 14.99
N ALA A 963 -16.09 -35.54 15.65
CA ALA A 963 -16.41 -36.80 14.96
C ALA A 963 -17.58 -36.62 13.99
N GLN A 964 -18.70 -36.04 14.43
CA GLN A 964 -19.85 -35.76 13.55
C GLN A 964 -19.49 -34.87 12.35
N ARG A 965 -18.65 -33.84 12.51
CA ARG A 965 -18.18 -33.01 11.38
C ARG A 965 -17.28 -33.77 10.39
N LEU A 966 -16.42 -34.68 10.87
CA LEU A 966 -15.59 -35.51 9.98
C LEU A 966 -16.44 -36.53 9.22
N GLN A 967 -17.44 -37.13 9.89
CA GLN A 967 -18.36 -38.09 9.30
C GLN A 967 -19.36 -37.47 8.32
N ASP A 968 -19.75 -36.19 8.51
CA ASP A 968 -20.60 -35.44 7.57
C ASP A 968 -19.82 -34.97 6.33
N THR A 969 -19.47 -35.95 5.51
CA THR A 969 -18.74 -35.77 4.25
C THR A 969 -19.46 -34.92 3.19
N ARG A 970 -20.75 -34.58 3.40
CA ARG A 970 -21.50 -33.68 2.50
C ARG A 970 -21.21 -32.20 2.76
N HIS A 971 -20.81 -31.86 3.98
CA HIS A 971 -20.49 -30.49 4.40
C HIS A 971 -18.98 -30.23 4.55
N HIS A 972 -18.13 -31.15 4.08
CA HIS A 972 -16.68 -30.94 4.01
C HIS A 972 -16.31 -29.70 3.16
N PRO A 973 -15.35 -28.87 3.60
CA PRO A 973 -15.07 -27.59 2.98
C PRO A 973 -14.47 -27.75 1.58
N LYS A 974 -15.05 -27.04 0.60
CA LYS A 974 -14.61 -27.04 -0.81
C LYS A 974 -13.31 -26.23 -0.99
N THR A 975 -12.20 -26.89 -0.66
CA THR A 975 -10.85 -26.33 -0.52
C THR A 975 -9.94 -26.49 -1.74
N LEU A 976 -10.40 -27.20 -2.78
CA LEU A 976 -9.69 -27.40 -4.04
C LEU A 976 -10.44 -26.76 -5.21
N THR A 977 -9.71 -26.41 -6.27
CA THR A 977 -10.26 -26.13 -7.60
C THR A 977 -10.20 -27.40 -8.44
N CYS A 978 -11.33 -27.84 -9.01
CA CYS A 978 -11.37 -29.02 -9.88
C CYS A 978 -10.61 -28.75 -11.20
N PRO A 979 -9.54 -29.49 -11.53
CA PRO A 979 -8.74 -29.19 -12.72
C PRO A 979 -9.49 -29.36 -14.06
N LYS A 980 -10.57 -30.16 -14.09
CA LYS A 980 -11.40 -30.43 -15.28
C LYS A 980 -12.61 -29.50 -15.45
N THR A 981 -13.22 -29.04 -14.35
CA THR A 981 -14.43 -28.19 -14.40
C THR A 981 -14.21 -26.74 -13.98
N LYS A 982 -13.06 -26.46 -13.34
CA LYS A 982 -12.68 -25.18 -12.70
C LYS A 982 -13.61 -24.74 -11.55
N LEU A 983 -14.51 -25.60 -11.08
CA LEU A 983 -15.37 -25.35 -9.91
C LEU A 983 -14.67 -25.74 -8.60
N ARG A 984 -15.06 -25.12 -7.48
CA ARG A 984 -14.57 -25.49 -6.15
C ARG A 984 -15.17 -26.84 -5.69
N ILE A 985 -14.30 -27.74 -5.23
CA ILE A 985 -14.64 -29.10 -4.76
C ILE A 985 -13.98 -29.42 -3.41
N SER A 986 -14.53 -30.38 -2.68
CA SER A 986 -13.94 -30.95 -1.47
C SER A 986 -12.88 -32.00 -1.81
N TYR A 987 -12.08 -32.42 -0.84
CA TYR A 987 -11.10 -33.49 -1.05
C TYR A 987 -11.78 -34.85 -1.32
N LYS A 988 -12.97 -35.09 -0.76
CA LYS A 988 -13.78 -36.27 -1.09
C LYS A 988 -14.24 -36.26 -2.55
N GLU A 989 -14.81 -35.15 -3.02
CA GLU A 989 -15.23 -35.00 -4.42
C GLU A 989 -14.04 -35.14 -5.40
N ALA A 990 -12.82 -34.77 -4.96
CA ALA A 990 -11.60 -35.04 -5.72
C ALA A 990 -11.22 -36.53 -5.72
N LEU A 991 -11.28 -37.22 -4.58
CA LEU A 991 -10.99 -38.66 -4.48
C LEU A 991 -11.99 -39.52 -5.28
N GLU A 992 -13.27 -39.15 -5.28
CA GLU A 992 -14.35 -39.77 -6.06
C GLU A 992 -14.22 -39.45 -7.57
N GLY A 993 -13.65 -38.29 -7.91
CA GLY A 993 -13.38 -37.87 -9.29
C GLY A 993 -12.06 -38.38 -9.90
N CYS A 994 -11.28 -39.17 -9.16
CA CYS A 994 -9.99 -39.72 -9.62
C CYS A 994 -10.14 -41.01 -10.43
N MET A 995 -9.30 -41.16 -11.46
CA MET A 995 -9.00 -42.47 -12.08
C MET A 995 -7.83 -43.13 -11.34
N THR A 996 -7.72 -44.46 -11.34
CA THR A 996 -6.61 -45.18 -10.70
C THR A 996 -5.81 -45.95 -11.75
N GLU A 997 -4.48 -45.84 -11.72
CA GLU A 997 -3.57 -46.57 -12.62
C GLU A 997 -3.34 -48.00 -12.10
N GLU A 998 -3.80 -49.02 -12.85
CA GLU A 998 -3.78 -50.43 -12.42
C GLU A 998 -2.37 -50.95 -12.06
N ASN A 999 -1.34 -50.49 -12.78
CA ASN A 999 0.04 -50.94 -12.60
C ASN A 999 0.75 -50.36 -11.36
N THR A 1000 0.25 -49.29 -10.76
CA THR A 1000 0.94 -48.53 -9.69
C THR A 1000 0.05 -48.20 -8.48
N GLY A 1001 -1.27 -48.31 -8.63
CA GLY A 1001 -2.26 -47.86 -7.65
C GLY A 1001 -2.37 -46.33 -7.52
N VAL A 1002 -1.69 -45.53 -8.35
CA VAL A 1002 -1.73 -44.07 -8.29
C VAL A 1002 -3.13 -43.57 -8.68
N ARG A 1003 -3.79 -42.83 -7.76
CA ARG A 1003 -4.98 -42.04 -8.09
C ARG A 1003 -4.57 -40.75 -8.80
N MET A 1004 -5.17 -40.50 -9.97
CA MET A 1004 -4.91 -39.34 -10.81
C MET A 1004 -6.18 -38.51 -10.96
N LEU A 1005 -6.11 -37.22 -10.63
CA LEU A 1005 -7.23 -36.30 -10.82
C LEU A 1005 -7.21 -35.77 -12.26
N PRO A 1006 -8.29 -35.95 -13.07
CA PRO A 1006 -8.28 -35.51 -14.46
C PRO A 1006 -8.33 -33.98 -14.58
N ALA A 1007 -7.64 -33.46 -15.58
CA ALA A 1007 -7.54 -32.04 -15.89
C ALA A 1007 -7.79 -31.75 -17.37
N ALA A 1008 -8.28 -30.55 -17.66
CA ALA A 1008 -8.42 -29.98 -19.00
C ALA A 1008 -7.99 -28.50 -18.96
N THR A 1009 -7.47 -27.97 -20.06
CA THR A 1009 -7.10 -26.55 -20.16
C THR A 1009 -8.34 -25.68 -20.42
N VAL A 1010 -9.31 -26.20 -21.18
CA VAL A 1010 -10.66 -25.62 -21.33
C VAL A 1010 -11.64 -26.34 -20.40
N SER A 1011 -12.48 -25.62 -19.65
CA SER A 1011 -13.50 -26.28 -18.81
C SER A 1011 -14.55 -26.97 -19.67
N SER A 1012 -14.93 -28.19 -19.29
CA SER A 1012 -16.03 -28.94 -19.93
C SER A 1012 -17.43 -28.30 -19.74
N ARG A 1013 -17.52 -27.10 -19.16
CA ARG A 1013 -18.72 -26.25 -19.08
C ARG A 1013 -18.55 -24.89 -19.78
N GLY A 1014 -17.57 -24.73 -20.66
CA GLY A 1014 -17.36 -23.52 -21.46
C GLY A 1014 -16.68 -22.35 -20.72
N ILE A 1015 -16.26 -22.55 -19.47
CA ILE A 1015 -15.52 -21.55 -18.68
C ILE A 1015 -14.03 -21.61 -19.06
N SER A 1016 -13.47 -20.50 -19.54
CA SER A 1016 -12.04 -20.39 -19.85
C SER A 1016 -11.19 -20.43 -18.58
N SER A 1017 -10.09 -21.19 -18.59
CA SER A 1017 -9.11 -21.18 -17.50
C SER A 1017 -8.29 -19.87 -17.56
N PRO A 1018 -8.22 -19.06 -16.47
CA PRO A 1018 -7.47 -17.80 -16.48
C PRO A 1018 -5.93 -17.98 -16.49
N TYR A 1019 -5.44 -19.22 -16.49
CA TYR A 1019 -4.01 -19.56 -16.36
C TYR A 1019 -3.36 -20.06 -17.67
N ASN A 1020 -4.06 -20.03 -18.80
CA ASN A 1020 -3.55 -20.48 -20.10
C ASN A 1020 -2.74 -19.39 -20.84
N LEU A 1021 -1.78 -18.74 -20.14
CA LEU A 1021 -0.88 -17.73 -20.70
C LEU A 1021 0.57 -17.98 -20.25
N SER A 1022 1.50 -17.82 -21.19
CA SER A 1022 2.97 -18.03 -21.09
C SER A 1022 3.47 -19.47 -21.31
N ASN A 1023 3.95 -19.74 -22.52
CA ASN A 1023 5.02 -20.71 -22.75
C ASN A 1023 5.94 -20.18 -23.86
N PRO A 1024 7.25 -19.92 -23.61
CA PRO A 1024 8.10 -19.22 -24.55
C PRO A 1024 8.71 -20.15 -25.61
N GLY A 1025 8.44 -19.87 -26.89
CA GLY A 1025 9.23 -20.36 -28.02
C GLY A 1025 8.63 -21.54 -28.81
N SER A 1026 8.01 -21.23 -29.95
CA SER A 1026 7.91 -22.08 -31.14
C SER A 1026 7.48 -21.21 -32.32
N ALA A 1027 8.08 -21.40 -33.51
CA ALA A 1027 7.85 -20.56 -34.68
C ALA A 1027 7.62 -21.38 -35.95
N SER A 1028 6.77 -20.86 -36.85
CA SER A 1028 6.48 -21.36 -38.21
C SER A 1028 5.67 -22.69 -38.29
N GLY A 1029 4.77 -22.81 -39.29
CA GLY A 1029 3.86 -23.98 -39.38
C GLY A 1029 3.10 -24.21 -40.71
N SER A 1030 2.38 -23.20 -41.22
CA SER A 1030 1.75 -23.13 -42.56
C SER A 1030 0.56 -24.06 -42.93
N ARG A 1031 -0.21 -23.61 -43.95
CA ARG A 1031 -1.21 -24.32 -44.83
C ARG A 1031 -2.62 -24.58 -44.25
N SER A 1032 -3.73 -24.47 -45.01
CA SER A 1032 -3.98 -23.93 -46.37
C SER A 1032 -5.50 -23.67 -46.61
N GLY A 1033 -5.87 -22.69 -47.46
CA GLY A 1033 -7.25 -22.45 -47.95
C GLY A 1033 -7.66 -20.97 -47.93
N SER A 1034 -7.50 -20.18 -49.01
CA SER A 1034 -8.42 -20.04 -50.17
C SER A 1034 -9.76 -19.37 -49.80
N HIS A 1035 -10.10 -18.15 -50.26
CA HIS A 1035 -9.47 -17.19 -51.21
C HIS A 1035 -9.66 -15.72 -50.66
N THR A 1036 -9.42 -14.56 -51.31
CA THR A 1036 -9.27 -14.18 -52.75
C THR A 1036 -8.48 -12.85 -52.92
N ALA A 1037 -8.40 -12.34 -54.15
CA ALA A 1037 -7.91 -11.02 -54.61
C ALA A 1037 -8.83 -9.84 -54.16
N ALA A 1038 -8.49 -8.55 -54.27
CA ALA A 1038 -7.25 -7.73 -54.43
C ALA A 1038 -7.66 -6.23 -54.20
N SER A 1039 -6.84 -5.17 -54.20
CA SER A 1039 -5.48 -4.95 -54.73
C SER A 1039 -4.78 -3.71 -54.12
N ALA A 1040 -3.46 -3.68 -54.20
CA ALA A 1040 -2.56 -2.52 -54.44
C ALA A 1040 -2.58 -1.23 -53.57
N THR A 1041 -1.45 -1.00 -52.87
CA THR A 1041 -0.66 0.26 -52.78
C THR A 1041 -1.35 1.61 -52.45
N ALA A 1042 -1.01 2.19 -51.28
CA ALA A 1042 -0.09 3.34 -51.17
C ALA A 1042 -0.10 4.02 -49.76
N GLU A 1043 1.09 4.31 -49.24
CA GLU A 1043 1.36 5.44 -48.34
C GLU A 1043 2.10 6.54 -49.16
N PRO A 1044 2.30 7.78 -48.65
CA PRO A 1044 1.72 8.42 -47.46
C PRO A 1044 1.03 9.77 -47.79
N LEU A 1045 0.42 10.45 -46.80
CA LEU A 1045 0.76 11.85 -46.40
C LEU A 1045 -0.17 12.44 -45.33
N SER A 1046 0.34 13.50 -44.69
CA SER A 1046 -0.24 14.29 -43.61
C SER A 1046 -1.44 15.18 -43.99
N ALA A 1047 -2.38 15.40 -43.05
CA ALA A 1047 -2.98 16.71 -42.79
C ALA A 1047 -3.58 16.78 -41.37
N LEU A 1048 -3.85 18.02 -40.90
CA LEU A 1048 -4.44 18.32 -39.59
C LEU A 1048 -5.98 18.23 -39.57
N ASP A 1049 -6.49 18.24 -38.33
CA ASP A 1049 -7.59 19.08 -37.84
C ASP A 1049 -9.03 18.55 -37.58
N HIS A 1050 -9.54 19.00 -36.43
CA HIS A 1050 -10.93 19.20 -35.98
C HIS A 1050 -11.83 18.01 -35.54
N PHE A 1051 -12.07 17.99 -34.21
CA PHE A 1051 -13.31 17.81 -33.42
C PHE A 1051 -14.68 17.77 -34.16
N PRO A 1052 -15.74 17.12 -33.62
CA PRO A 1052 -16.13 17.08 -32.18
C PRO A 1052 -15.89 15.78 -31.42
#